data_AF-A0A1V6IM03-F1
#
_entry.id   AF-A0A1V6IM03-F1
#
_cell.length_a   1.000
_cell.length_b   1.000
_cell.length_c   1.000
_cell.angle_alpha   90.00
_cell.angle_beta   90.00
_cell.angle_gamma   90.00
#
_symmetry.space_group_name_H-M   'P 1'
#
loop_
_entity.id
_entity.type
_entity.pdbx_description
1 polymer ?
#
loop_
_entity_poly.entity_id
_entity_poly.type
_entity_poly.pdbx_seq_one_letter_code
_entity_poly.pdbx_strand_id
1 'polypeptide(L)'
;MNTSKKSFKISLALLLFVFLFVPPAYSEDLKKIVVMPFEVFSNQDKTVIRESFYKNLQAELQKEKSIQIIAADDFLQREGQIDENTALDHGKAKGADFIVTGTLTQFGKSMNIDCKIFDVEKQSSLPAVSTHGRGMASTTALAEQLKVEILDRIGIVQKIARIEIQGNRKINASAITTKLKSRKGGIFSEADIAADIKTIFKMGYFLDVTAETDATPEGKVITFFVQEKGLVSEIVINGNKAVSKDDIQEVLTIKTRQSLNREQIKADIEKIKALYDSKGYYNAEIKDRVEQDGETDFRVVLEIRENDRLYIRSIAFEGNEAFPAKELKKLMSTSEKGFFSFITDSGLLKRDQLKQDIGKINAYYFNNGFINAQIGEPETTADQKGIHVKIKIQEGKRFKVDNVAISGDVLEKPREALLQSLKVKKGDNYNREAIIRDLDLLTQACNDEGYANAEINPKINTRENEQLVDVDFQIAKGEPVYISNINISGNSITRDKVIRRQLDVVEGDLYSSSKLRSSYANLSRLRYFEEVDFQTEKGTDKNKMDINVRVKEKSTGMFMVGAGYSASDKLVMMAQITQQNFLGYGQVLSLKASLGSETSNYDLSFTEPWLFDLPLWCKADIWKYEKEYDYYTIDTQGAGLTLGYPLIERIVGYLGYKYYIDDIREVSPIATDYVKAQEGETSSSAVTLSLIRDTTNDYIFPSKGTKATVSVTHAGGPLEGDANYTQYGASLFAYFPLPLDVVFAAKGRIGYIQDHEGVEIPVSNRYVLGGINSLRGFRYVGPTNGGTSDVIGGTNMMVFNVELVLPFIKESGMKLVAFYDAGNSWDNKYDMGDLRQSVGAGIRWYSPIGPLRLEYGHVLDRGELNDDSKGRWEFTIGMPM
;
A
#
# COMPACT_ATOMS: atom_id res chain seq x y z
N MET A 1 3.37 60.56 42.62
CA MET A 1 1.96 60.78 43.04
C MET A 1 1.57 59.66 43.99
N ASN A 2 1.05 60.05 45.16
CA ASN A 2 0.73 59.21 46.31
C ASN A 2 -0.25 58.09 45.97
N THR A 3 0.11 56.84 46.26
CA THR A 3 -0.58 55.92 47.19
C THR A 3 0.02 54.52 47.07
N SER A 4 -0.08 53.75 48.16
CA SER A 4 0.32 52.34 48.28
C SER A 4 1.78 52.02 48.66
N LYS A 5 2.29 52.71 49.69
CA LYS A 5 3.24 52.12 50.66
C LYS A 5 2.52 51.34 51.79
N LYS A 6 1.24 50.99 51.62
CA LYS A 6 0.40 50.33 52.64
C LYS A 6 0.21 48.81 52.43
N SER A 7 0.49 48.24 51.27
CA SER A 7 0.26 46.80 51.03
C SER A 7 1.37 45.89 51.55
N PHE A 8 2.57 46.42 51.83
CA PHE A 8 3.70 45.60 52.32
C PHE A 8 3.66 45.32 53.83
N LYS A 9 2.89 46.10 54.61
CA LYS A 9 2.71 45.87 56.06
C LYS A 9 1.50 44.98 56.40
N ILE A 10 0.62 44.71 55.43
CA ILE A 10 -0.52 43.80 55.62
C ILE A 10 -0.13 42.35 55.32
N SER A 11 0.81 42.10 54.41
CA SER A 11 1.34 40.74 54.16
C SER A 11 2.20 40.16 55.29
N LEU A 12 2.85 41.00 56.11
CA LEU A 12 3.60 40.51 57.28
C LEU A 12 2.69 40.23 58.50
N ALA A 13 1.55 40.92 58.60
CA ALA A 13 0.53 40.66 59.61
C ALA A 13 -0.33 39.43 59.27
N LEU A 14 -0.58 39.16 57.98
CA LEU A 14 -1.25 37.92 57.55
C LEU A 14 -0.36 36.69 57.71
N LEU A 15 0.96 36.81 57.55
CA LEU A 15 1.91 35.72 57.81
C LEU A 15 2.02 35.37 59.32
N LEU A 16 1.71 36.32 60.21
CA LEU A 16 1.65 36.10 61.66
C LEU A 16 0.28 35.62 62.15
N PHE A 17 -0.80 35.82 61.36
CA PHE A 17 -2.14 35.33 61.69
C PHE A 17 -2.38 33.88 61.27
N VAL A 18 -1.61 33.37 60.29
CA VAL A 18 -1.63 31.94 59.89
C VAL A 18 -0.88 31.04 60.89
N PHE A 19 -0.03 31.61 61.76
CA PHE A 19 0.58 30.86 62.88
C PHE A 19 -0.32 30.74 64.12
N LEU A 20 -1.45 31.47 64.18
CA LEU A 20 -2.39 31.43 65.31
C LEU A 20 -3.60 30.51 65.09
N PHE A 21 -3.68 29.85 63.93
CA PHE A 21 -4.65 28.78 63.63
C PHE A 21 -3.94 27.50 63.15
N VAL A 22 -2.77 27.21 63.72
CA VAL A 22 -2.29 25.83 63.76
C VAL A 22 -3.19 25.14 64.78
N PRO A 23 -4.08 24.19 64.40
CA PRO A 23 -4.73 23.35 65.40
C PRO A 23 -3.60 22.76 66.26
N PRO A 24 -3.77 22.57 67.58
CA PRO A 24 -2.74 21.90 68.37
C PRO A 24 -2.32 20.67 67.58
N ALA A 25 -1.04 20.59 67.22
CA ALA A 25 -0.50 19.36 66.70
C ALA A 25 -0.82 18.35 67.78
N TYR A 26 -1.84 17.52 67.53
CA TYR A 26 -2.05 16.33 68.32
C TYR A 26 -0.73 15.59 68.14
N SER A 27 0.11 15.65 69.17
CA SER A 27 1.08 14.60 69.40
C SER A 27 0.22 13.34 69.39
N GLU A 28 0.23 12.58 68.29
CA GLU A 28 -0.25 11.21 68.32
C GLU A 28 0.61 10.57 69.40
N ASP A 29 0.03 10.37 70.59
CA ASP A 29 0.71 9.67 71.67
C ASP A 29 1.13 8.32 71.10
N LEU A 30 2.44 8.13 70.97
CA LEU A 30 3.04 6.91 70.44
C LEU A 30 2.42 5.73 71.18
N LYS A 31 1.75 4.84 70.44
CA LYS A 31 1.16 3.65 71.05
C LYS A 31 2.28 2.76 71.55
N LYS A 32 2.34 2.59 72.87
CA LYS A 32 3.34 1.79 73.56
C LYS A 32 2.93 0.34 73.50
N ILE A 33 3.66 -0.46 72.73
CA ILE A 33 3.38 -1.88 72.55
C ILE A 33 4.46 -2.69 73.27
N VAL A 34 4.04 -3.54 74.20
CA VAL A 34 4.88 -4.58 74.77
C VAL A 34 4.75 -5.83 73.91
N VAL A 35 5.84 -6.22 73.28
CA VAL A 35 5.93 -7.52 72.60
C VAL A 35 6.49 -8.52 73.60
N MET A 36 5.74 -9.59 73.88
CA MET A 36 6.17 -10.70 74.72
C MET A 36 6.77 -11.82 73.86
N PRO A 37 7.78 -12.55 74.34
CA PRO A 37 8.32 -13.70 73.61
C PRO A 37 7.26 -14.79 73.43
N PHE A 38 6.94 -15.12 72.18
CA PHE A 38 5.94 -16.15 71.84
C PHE A 38 6.37 -17.52 72.37
N GLU A 39 5.40 -18.35 72.74
CA GLU A 39 5.66 -19.73 73.14
C GLU A 39 5.90 -20.60 71.90
N VAL A 40 7.03 -21.28 71.84
CA VAL A 40 7.45 -22.04 70.65
C VAL A 40 7.25 -23.54 70.84
N PHE A 41 6.39 -24.12 70.01
CA PHE A 41 6.20 -25.56 69.88
C PHE A 41 6.92 -26.06 68.62
N SER A 42 8.15 -26.55 68.78
CA SER A 42 8.97 -27.09 67.69
C SER A 42 9.77 -28.32 68.14
N ASN A 43 10.10 -29.19 67.18
CA ASN A 43 11.03 -30.31 67.34
C ASN A 43 12.51 -29.90 67.18
N GLN A 44 12.78 -28.63 66.85
CA GLN A 44 14.11 -28.02 66.77
C GLN A 44 14.41 -27.20 68.04
N ASP A 45 15.60 -26.59 68.11
CA ASP A 45 15.97 -25.73 69.24
C ASP A 45 14.99 -24.55 69.38
N LYS A 46 14.12 -24.66 70.38
CA LYS A 46 13.03 -23.71 70.66
C LYS A 46 13.56 -22.33 71.00
N THR A 47 14.75 -22.25 71.59
CA THR A 47 15.37 -21.01 72.07
C THR A 47 15.76 -20.11 70.89
N VAL A 48 16.39 -20.70 69.86
CA VAL A 48 16.83 -19.97 68.65
C VAL A 48 15.65 -19.42 67.86
N ILE A 49 14.58 -20.20 67.71
CA ILE A 49 13.37 -19.78 66.97
C ILE A 49 12.63 -18.68 67.75
N ARG A 50 12.51 -18.84 69.08
CA ARG A 50 11.85 -17.87 69.96
C ARG A 50 12.55 -16.51 69.91
N GLU A 51 13.89 -16.50 70.04
CA GLU A 51 14.66 -15.26 70.01
C GLU A 51 14.66 -14.61 68.62
N SER A 52 14.80 -15.40 67.55
CA SER A 52 14.78 -14.87 66.17
C SER A 52 13.43 -14.25 65.81
N PHE A 53 12.32 -14.92 66.11
CA PHE A 53 10.99 -14.39 65.81
C PHE A 53 10.67 -13.14 66.65
N TYR A 54 11.03 -13.16 67.95
CA TYR A 54 10.87 -12.03 68.85
C TYR A 54 11.56 -10.76 68.32
N LYS A 55 12.84 -10.86 67.97
CA LYS A 55 13.63 -9.73 67.43
C LYS A 55 13.12 -9.24 66.08
N ASN A 56 12.72 -10.16 65.19
CA ASN A 56 12.17 -9.79 63.88
C ASN A 56 10.84 -9.05 64.02
N LEU A 57 9.92 -9.52 64.87
CA LEU A 57 8.64 -8.84 65.08
C LEU A 57 8.81 -7.45 65.71
N GLN A 58 9.75 -7.30 66.65
CA GLN A 58 10.11 -5.98 67.18
C GLN A 58 10.67 -5.07 66.08
N ALA A 59 11.62 -5.56 65.28
CA ALA A 59 12.21 -4.76 64.20
C ALA A 59 11.16 -4.31 63.16
N GLU A 60 10.20 -5.17 62.81
CA GLU A 60 9.13 -4.82 61.87
C GLU A 60 8.13 -3.80 62.44
N LEU A 61 7.70 -3.98 63.69
CA LEU A 61 6.81 -3.04 64.38
C LEU A 61 7.49 -1.67 64.61
N GLN A 62 8.80 -1.64 64.85
CA GLN A 62 9.56 -0.42 65.10
C GLN A 62 9.77 0.44 63.84
N LYS A 63 9.53 -0.11 62.64
CA LYS A 63 9.50 0.69 61.40
C LYS A 63 8.33 1.67 61.36
N GLU A 64 7.30 1.47 62.18
CA GLU A 64 6.11 2.33 62.22
C GLU A 64 6.33 3.53 63.15
N LYS A 65 6.26 4.76 62.61
CA LYS A 65 6.58 5.98 63.37
C LYS A 65 5.59 6.28 64.51
N SER A 66 4.40 5.68 64.49
CA SER A 66 3.33 5.88 65.48
C SER A 66 3.39 4.89 66.66
N ILE A 67 4.41 4.02 66.71
CA ILE A 67 4.54 2.97 67.73
C ILE A 67 5.86 3.10 68.49
N GLN A 68 5.78 2.95 69.81
CA GLN A 68 6.95 2.78 70.67
C GLN A 68 6.95 1.34 71.20
N ILE A 69 7.98 0.56 70.87
CA ILE A 69 8.13 -0.78 71.42
C ILE A 69 8.77 -0.70 72.80
N ILE A 70 8.16 -1.38 73.76
CA ILE A 70 8.74 -1.61 75.08
C ILE A 70 9.26 -3.05 75.12
N ALA A 71 10.57 -3.18 75.34
CA ALA A 71 11.23 -4.48 75.42
C ALA A 71 10.77 -5.27 76.67
N ALA A 72 10.58 -6.57 76.49
CA ALA A 72 10.27 -7.54 77.54
C ALA A 72 11.33 -8.64 77.57
N ASP A 73 12.60 -8.24 77.38
CA ASP A 73 13.74 -9.14 77.23
C ASP A 73 13.94 -10.05 78.46
N ASP A 74 13.52 -9.58 79.64
CA ASP A 74 13.53 -10.34 80.90
C ASP A 74 12.72 -11.65 80.83
N PHE A 75 11.78 -11.76 79.88
CA PHE A 75 10.96 -12.95 79.66
C PHE A 75 11.54 -13.93 78.65
N LEU A 76 12.64 -13.61 77.96
CA LEU A 76 13.30 -14.52 77.02
C LEU A 76 13.91 -15.74 77.72
N GLN A 77 14.40 -15.57 78.96
CA GLN A 77 15.02 -16.65 79.75
C GLN A 77 14.03 -17.45 80.61
N ARG A 78 12.73 -17.09 80.59
CA ARG A 78 11.71 -17.78 81.38
C ARG A 78 11.17 -19.00 80.62
N GLU A 79 11.24 -20.17 81.26
CA GLU A 79 10.62 -21.39 80.76
C GLU A 79 9.13 -21.47 81.17
N GLY A 80 8.27 -21.89 80.23
CA GLY A 80 6.83 -22.05 80.43
C GLY A 80 5.96 -20.95 79.79
N GLN A 81 4.68 -21.26 79.60
CA GLN A 81 3.69 -20.34 79.05
C GLN A 81 3.55 -19.08 79.91
N ILE A 82 3.59 -17.92 79.27
CA ILE A 82 3.35 -16.65 79.94
C ILE A 82 1.83 -16.52 80.13
N ASP A 83 1.38 -16.62 81.38
CA ASP A 83 -0.02 -16.40 81.75
C ASP A 83 -0.48 -14.97 81.39
N GLU A 84 -1.75 -14.85 81.03
CA GLU A 84 -2.42 -13.62 80.62
C GLU A 84 -2.36 -12.55 81.72
N ASN A 85 -2.58 -12.93 82.98
CA ASN A 85 -2.48 -11.98 84.10
C ASN A 85 -1.04 -11.48 84.26
N THR A 86 -0.06 -12.38 84.11
CA THR A 86 1.37 -12.03 84.19
C THR A 86 1.78 -11.07 83.07
N ALA A 87 1.27 -11.27 81.85
CA ALA A 87 1.51 -10.37 80.73
C ALA A 87 0.88 -9.00 80.99
N LEU A 88 -0.39 -8.94 81.40
CA LEU A 88 -1.12 -7.70 81.72
C LEU A 88 -0.48 -6.89 82.85
N ASP A 89 -0.05 -7.55 83.93
CA ASP A 89 0.63 -6.88 85.05
C ASP A 89 1.96 -6.25 84.61
N HIS A 90 2.72 -6.96 83.76
CA HIS A 90 3.96 -6.43 83.20
C HIS A 90 3.70 -5.25 82.25
N GLY A 91 2.69 -5.34 81.37
CA GLY A 91 2.32 -4.24 80.48
C GLY A 91 1.83 -3.00 81.23
N LYS A 92 1.03 -3.18 82.29
CA LYS A 92 0.61 -2.08 83.20
C LYS A 92 1.79 -1.43 83.89
N ALA A 93 2.72 -2.21 84.44
CA ALA A 93 3.91 -1.71 85.12
C ALA A 93 4.81 -0.89 84.19
N LYS A 94 4.82 -1.20 82.88
CA LYS A 94 5.60 -0.48 81.88
C LYS A 94 4.83 0.64 81.16
N GLY A 95 3.55 0.85 81.51
CA GLY A 95 2.70 1.87 80.88
C GLY A 95 2.45 1.59 79.39
N ALA A 96 2.28 0.32 79.02
CA ALA A 96 1.95 -0.09 77.65
C ALA A 96 0.46 0.10 77.37
N ASP A 97 0.14 0.51 76.13
CA ASP A 97 -1.25 0.57 75.63
C ASP A 97 -1.73 -0.81 75.18
N PHE A 98 -0.84 -1.59 74.54
CA PHE A 98 -1.15 -2.91 74.02
C PHE A 98 -0.06 -3.93 74.36
N ILE A 99 -0.47 -5.18 74.55
CA ILE A 99 0.44 -6.31 74.75
C ILE A 99 0.19 -7.34 73.67
N VAL A 100 1.27 -7.76 73.01
CA VAL A 100 1.27 -8.77 71.96
C VAL A 100 1.96 -10.02 72.49
N THR A 101 1.26 -11.14 72.50
CA THR A 101 1.78 -12.46 72.92
C THR A 101 1.09 -13.56 72.13
N GLY A 102 1.61 -14.78 72.14
CA GLY A 102 0.99 -15.86 71.39
C GLY A 102 1.81 -17.14 71.35
N THR A 103 1.38 -18.05 70.50
CA THR A 103 2.05 -19.32 70.25
C THR A 103 2.57 -19.37 68.81
N LEU A 104 3.74 -19.98 68.64
CA LEU A 104 4.34 -20.26 67.35
C LEU A 104 4.57 -21.77 67.28
N THR A 105 3.86 -22.43 66.38
CA THR A 105 3.88 -23.88 66.23
C THR A 105 4.52 -24.26 64.91
N GLN A 106 5.56 -25.09 64.95
CA GLN A 106 6.27 -25.57 63.77
C GLN A 106 6.00 -27.07 63.56
N PHE A 107 5.39 -27.40 62.42
CA PHE A 107 5.18 -28.77 61.96
C PHE A 107 5.95 -29.01 60.66
N GLY A 108 7.06 -29.74 60.74
CA GLY A 108 7.95 -29.99 59.61
C GLY A 108 8.53 -28.67 59.05
N LYS A 109 8.22 -28.36 57.79
CA LYS A 109 8.60 -27.08 57.16
C LYS A 109 7.54 -25.98 57.34
N SER A 110 6.37 -26.24 57.91
CA SER A 110 5.31 -25.25 58.07
C SER A 110 5.34 -24.62 59.47
N MET A 111 5.04 -23.33 59.54
CA MET A 111 4.94 -22.57 60.79
C MET A 111 3.57 -21.88 60.85
N ASN A 112 2.89 -22.01 61.98
CA ASN A 112 1.66 -21.28 62.29
C ASN A 112 1.89 -20.41 63.51
N ILE A 113 1.43 -19.16 63.46
CA ILE A 113 1.51 -18.23 64.57
C ILE A 113 0.10 -17.81 64.94
N ASP A 114 -0.26 -18.04 66.20
CA ASP A 114 -1.52 -17.60 66.79
C ASP A 114 -1.22 -16.49 67.80
N CYS A 115 -1.54 -15.27 67.42
CA CYS A 115 -1.25 -14.04 68.14
C CYS A 115 -2.49 -13.54 68.88
N LYS A 116 -2.32 -13.23 70.16
CA LYS A 116 -3.28 -12.56 71.02
C LYS A 116 -2.78 -11.15 71.31
N ILE A 117 -3.70 -10.19 71.19
CA ILE A 117 -3.43 -8.78 71.45
C ILE A 117 -4.34 -8.35 72.59
N PHE A 118 -3.76 -7.76 73.63
CA PHE A 118 -4.50 -7.27 74.80
C PHE A 118 -4.48 -5.76 74.85
N ASP A 119 -5.64 -5.16 75.05
CA ASP A 119 -5.82 -3.74 75.35
C ASP A 119 -5.69 -3.57 76.87
N VAL A 120 -4.63 -2.87 77.30
CA VAL A 120 -4.25 -2.75 78.73
C VAL A 120 -5.23 -1.87 79.50
N GLU A 121 -5.78 -0.85 78.83
CA GLU A 121 -6.74 0.09 79.41
C GLU A 121 -8.10 -0.57 79.61
N LYS A 122 -8.58 -1.30 78.59
CA LYS A 122 -9.89 -1.98 78.63
C LYS A 122 -9.87 -3.35 79.30
N GLN A 123 -8.69 -3.86 79.65
CA GLN A 123 -8.50 -5.20 80.23
C GLN A 123 -9.23 -6.29 79.44
N SER A 124 -9.14 -6.24 78.11
CA SER A 124 -9.81 -7.19 77.23
C SER A 124 -8.91 -7.61 76.07
N SER A 125 -9.11 -8.82 75.56
CA SER A 125 -8.42 -9.33 74.37
C SER A 125 -9.10 -8.82 73.10
N LEU A 126 -8.32 -8.29 72.17
CA LEU A 126 -8.76 -8.10 70.79
C LEU A 126 -8.85 -9.46 70.07
N PRO A 127 -9.63 -9.56 68.97
CA PRO A 127 -9.75 -10.80 68.21
C PRO A 127 -8.38 -11.37 67.82
N ALA A 128 -8.20 -12.69 68.03
CA ALA A 128 -6.95 -13.37 67.74
C ALA A 128 -6.59 -13.30 66.25
N VAL A 129 -5.30 -13.16 65.97
CA VAL A 129 -4.73 -13.07 64.63
C VAL A 129 -3.92 -14.33 64.37
N SER A 130 -4.12 -14.98 63.22
CA SER A 130 -3.33 -16.15 62.83
C SER A 130 -2.63 -15.93 61.48
N THR A 131 -1.37 -16.34 61.37
CA THR A 131 -0.59 -16.28 60.13
C THR A 131 0.14 -17.60 59.88
N HIS A 132 0.27 -18.00 58.60
CA HIS A 132 0.82 -19.30 58.22
C HIS A 132 1.90 -19.18 57.13
N GLY A 133 3.01 -19.92 57.27
CA GLY A 133 4.14 -19.87 56.33
C GLY A 133 4.95 -21.17 56.26
N ARG A 134 5.89 -21.26 55.30
CA ARG A 134 6.79 -22.44 55.13
C ARG A 134 8.28 -22.05 55.07
N GLY A 135 9.14 -22.78 55.79
CA GLY A 135 10.62 -22.74 55.75
C GLY A 135 11.28 -21.79 56.76
N MET A 136 12.56 -21.96 57.11
CA MET A 136 13.25 -21.11 58.11
C MET A 136 13.40 -19.62 57.71
N ALA A 137 13.39 -19.29 56.41
CA ALA A 137 13.31 -17.91 55.93
C ALA A 137 11.94 -17.25 56.21
N SER A 138 10.99 -17.98 56.80
CA SER A 138 9.63 -17.51 57.06
C SER A 138 9.50 -16.65 58.31
N THR A 139 10.45 -16.59 59.26
CA THR A 139 10.26 -15.81 60.49
C THR A 139 10.15 -14.31 60.24
N THR A 140 10.93 -13.76 59.28
CA THR A 140 10.86 -12.35 58.90
C THR A 140 9.61 -12.05 58.07
N ALA A 141 9.29 -12.87 57.08
CA ALA A 141 8.08 -12.71 56.27
C ALA A 141 6.78 -12.87 57.10
N LEU A 142 6.77 -13.79 58.06
CA LEU A 142 5.67 -13.95 59.00
C LEU A 142 5.58 -12.79 59.99
N ALA A 143 6.72 -12.25 60.45
CA ALA A 143 6.73 -11.04 61.26
C ALA A 143 6.16 -9.82 60.50
N GLU A 144 6.46 -9.68 59.21
CA GLU A 144 5.90 -8.62 58.35
C GLU A 144 4.39 -8.79 58.13
N GLN A 145 3.93 -10.01 57.84
CA GLN A 145 2.48 -10.30 57.73
C GLN A 145 1.76 -10.06 59.05
N LEU A 146 2.34 -10.53 60.16
CA LEU A 146 1.76 -10.38 61.49
C LEU A 146 1.76 -8.91 61.92
N LYS A 147 2.78 -8.12 61.55
CA LYS A 147 2.79 -6.65 61.73
C LYS A 147 1.53 -6.04 61.12
N VAL A 148 1.24 -6.30 59.84
CA VAL A 148 0.09 -5.70 59.14
C VAL A 148 -1.23 -6.00 59.87
N GLU A 149 -1.45 -7.24 60.29
CA GLU A 149 -2.65 -7.63 61.03
C GLU A 149 -2.70 -7.05 62.46
N ILE A 150 -1.57 -6.98 63.16
CA ILE A 150 -1.48 -6.32 64.48
C ILE A 150 -1.86 -4.85 64.33
N LEU A 151 -1.28 -4.14 63.34
CA LEU A 151 -1.56 -2.72 63.07
C LEU A 151 -3.02 -2.47 62.72
N ASP A 152 -3.66 -3.37 61.95
CA ASP A 152 -5.08 -3.26 61.61
C ASP A 152 -5.96 -3.41 62.85
N ARG A 153 -5.65 -4.37 63.74
CA ARG A 153 -6.43 -4.64 64.97
C ARG A 153 -6.28 -3.54 66.03
N ILE A 154 -5.09 -2.93 66.14
CA ILE A 154 -4.85 -1.80 67.06
C ILE A 154 -5.29 -0.45 66.46
N GLY A 155 -5.87 -0.44 65.25
CA GLY A 155 -6.50 0.72 64.63
C GLY A 155 -5.52 1.73 63.99
N ILE A 156 -4.29 1.31 63.67
CA ILE A 156 -3.25 2.17 63.08
C ILE A 156 -3.28 2.16 61.54
N VAL A 157 -3.88 1.15 60.90
CA VAL A 157 -4.00 1.10 59.43
C VAL A 157 -5.04 2.12 58.95
N GLN A 158 -4.57 3.20 58.33
CA GLN A 158 -5.43 4.21 57.76
C GLN A 158 -5.97 3.74 56.40
N LYS A 159 -7.29 3.64 56.28
CA LYS A 159 -7.98 3.32 55.03
C LYS A 159 -8.24 4.58 54.22
N ILE A 160 -8.28 4.47 52.90
CA ILE A 160 -8.63 5.59 52.01
C ILE A 160 -10.14 5.81 52.08
N ALA A 161 -10.57 6.91 52.70
CA ALA A 161 -11.98 7.24 52.88
C ALA A 161 -12.64 7.61 51.53
N ARG A 162 -11.97 8.43 50.73
CA ARG A 162 -12.35 8.79 49.36
C ARG A 162 -11.19 9.46 48.62
N ILE A 163 -11.30 9.51 47.30
CA ILE A 163 -10.34 10.18 46.40
C ILE A 163 -11.08 11.32 45.71
N GLU A 164 -10.53 12.51 45.79
CA GLU A 164 -11.04 13.72 45.15
C GLU A 164 -10.04 14.20 44.08
N ILE A 165 -10.57 14.70 42.96
CA ILE A 165 -9.76 15.34 41.92
C ILE A 165 -10.20 16.80 41.85
N GLN A 166 -9.26 17.72 41.92
CA GLN A 166 -9.51 19.16 41.85
C GLN A 166 -8.64 19.82 40.77
N GLY A 167 -9.17 20.82 40.09
CA GLY A 167 -8.49 21.53 39.00
C GLY A 167 -8.70 20.95 37.60
N ASN A 168 -9.38 19.79 37.50
CA ASN A 168 -9.90 19.29 36.22
C ASN A 168 -11.14 20.11 35.79
N ARG A 169 -11.23 20.42 34.49
CA ARG A 169 -12.31 21.19 33.86
C ARG A 169 -12.97 20.40 32.75
N LYS A 170 -12.21 20.05 31.71
CA LYS A 170 -12.71 19.30 30.54
C LYS A 170 -12.57 17.79 30.71
N ILE A 171 -11.58 17.33 31.48
CA ILE A 171 -11.40 15.91 31.78
C ILE A 171 -12.27 15.55 32.98
N ASN A 172 -13.17 14.58 32.81
CA ASN A 172 -14.02 14.11 33.89
C ASN A 172 -13.18 13.42 34.99
N ALA A 173 -13.46 13.73 36.25
CA ALA A 173 -12.77 13.14 37.40
C ALA A 173 -12.81 11.60 37.39
N SER A 174 -13.89 10.99 36.90
CA SER A 174 -14.03 9.53 36.77
C SER A 174 -13.02 8.89 35.79
N ALA A 175 -12.64 9.60 34.72
CA ALA A 175 -11.65 9.12 33.75
C ALA A 175 -10.25 9.06 34.37
N ILE A 176 -9.96 9.97 35.30
CA ILE A 176 -8.71 10.04 36.05
C ILE A 176 -8.69 8.94 37.12
N THR A 177 -9.75 8.85 37.94
CA THR A 177 -9.82 7.87 39.05
C THR A 177 -9.81 6.42 38.59
N THR A 178 -10.31 6.12 37.39
CA THR A 178 -10.28 4.75 36.82
C THR A 178 -8.85 4.25 36.54
N LYS A 179 -7.90 5.16 36.31
CA LYS A 179 -6.50 4.83 36.00
C LYS A 179 -5.62 4.72 37.25
N LEU A 180 -6.12 5.10 38.42
CA LEU A 180 -5.35 5.07 39.66
C LEU A 180 -5.29 3.66 40.25
N LYS A 181 -4.16 3.38 40.90
CA LYS A 181 -3.95 2.21 41.74
C LYS A 181 -4.65 2.37 43.09
N SER A 182 -4.63 3.56 43.67
CA SER A 182 -5.36 3.89 44.90
C SER A 182 -6.88 3.82 44.70
N ARG A 183 -7.60 3.23 45.65
CA ARG A 183 -9.08 3.12 45.60
C ARG A 183 -9.71 3.38 46.95
N LYS A 184 -10.96 3.87 46.93
CA LYS A 184 -11.81 4.00 48.13
C LYS A 184 -11.89 2.65 48.86
N GLY A 185 -11.64 2.66 50.17
CA GLY A 185 -11.59 1.47 51.03
C GLY A 185 -10.27 0.70 50.99
N GLY A 186 -9.33 1.07 50.11
CA GLY A 186 -7.98 0.49 50.06
C GLY A 186 -7.08 0.98 51.19
N ILE A 187 -5.94 0.29 51.37
CA ILE A 187 -4.91 0.67 52.35
C ILE A 187 -4.19 1.92 51.85
N PHE A 188 -3.99 2.91 52.72
CA PHE A 188 -3.22 4.10 52.40
C PHE A 188 -1.73 3.76 52.25
N SER A 189 -1.13 4.13 51.12
CA SER A 189 0.30 3.92 50.83
C SER A 189 0.87 5.11 50.06
N GLU A 190 1.91 5.75 50.60
CA GLU A 190 2.60 6.87 49.93
C GLU A 190 3.25 6.43 48.61
N ALA A 191 3.73 5.19 48.52
CA ALA A 191 4.32 4.63 47.31
C ALA A 191 3.28 4.51 46.18
N ASP A 192 2.04 4.17 46.52
CA ASP A 192 0.95 4.08 45.56
C ASP A 192 0.51 5.48 45.09
N ILE A 193 0.49 6.48 45.98
CA ILE A 193 0.22 7.88 45.60
C ILE A 193 1.28 8.41 44.63
N ALA A 194 2.57 8.14 44.86
CA ALA A 194 3.63 8.55 43.95
C ALA A 194 3.52 7.87 42.56
N ALA A 195 3.08 6.61 42.52
CA ALA A 195 2.80 5.91 41.27
C ALA A 195 1.56 6.49 40.56
N ASP A 196 0.55 6.91 41.31
CA ASP A 196 -0.67 7.53 40.80
C ASP A 196 -0.40 8.92 40.21
N ILE A 197 0.41 9.76 40.87
CA ILE A 197 0.86 11.05 40.31
C ILE A 197 1.53 10.84 38.95
N LYS A 198 2.46 9.87 38.85
CA LYS A 198 3.12 9.52 37.58
C LYS A 198 2.13 9.03 36.53
N THR A 199 1.12 8.28 36.93
CA THR A 199 0.09 7.74 36.03
C THR A 199 -0.77 8.87 35.46
N ILE A 200 -1.23 9.80 36.31
CA ILE A 200 -1.99 10.99 35.88
C ILE A 200 -1.15 11.86 34.95
N PHE A 201 0.12 12.09 35.27
CA PHE A 201 1.03 12.88 34.43
C PHE A 201 1.24 12.23 33.04
N LYS A 202 1.39 10.91 32.98
CA LYS A 202 1.51 10.13 31.74
C LYS A 202 0.25 10.16 30.86
N MET A 203 -0.91 10.55 31.39
CA MET A 203 -2.10 10.76 30.56
C MET A 203 -1.91 11.92 29.57
N GLY A 204 -0.92 12.80 29.79
CA GLY A 204 -0.53 13.84 28.85
C GLY A 204 -1.43 15.08 28.84
N TYR A 205 -2.50 15.10 29.62
CA TYR A 205 -3.50 16.19 29.67
C TYR A 205 -3.19 17.31 30.68
N PHE A 206 -2.21 17.13 31.57
CA PHE A 206 -1.98 18.04 32.70
C PHE A 206 -0.55 18.63 32.68
N LEU A 207 -0.40 19.90 33.05
CA LEU A 207 0.88 20.60 33.20
C LEU A 207 1.58 20.24 34.51
N ASP A 208 0.78 20.12 35.58
CA ASP A 208 1.24 19.79 36.92
C ASP A 208 0.21 18.89 37.62
N VAL A 209 0.72 18.01 38.49
CA VAL A 209 -0.07 17.06 39.27
C VAL A 209 0.55 16.94 40.65
N THR A 210 -0.18 17.40 41.66
CA THR A 210 0.18 17.25 43.08
C THR A 210 -0.89 16.49 43.82
N ALA A 211 -0.55 15.93 44.97
CA ALA A 211 -1.48 15.21 45.83
C ALA A 211 -1.35 15.69 47.27
N GLU A 212 -2.47 15.99 47.90
CA GLU A 212 -2.55 16.31 49.32
C GLU A 212 -3.40 15.25 50.04
N THR A 213 -3.13 15.07 51.33
CA THR A 213 -3.79 14.03 52.13
C THR A 213 -4.30 14.59 53.45
N ASP A 214 -5.60 14.51 53.68
CA ASP A 214 -6.25 14.97 54.90
C ASP A 214 -6.72 13.78 55.75
N ALA A 215 -6.51 13.84 57.07
CA ALA A 215 -7.00 12.83 57.99
C ALA A 215 -8.46 13.12 58.37
N THR A 216 -9.34 12.14 58.21
CA THR A 216 -10.75 12.22 58.66
C THR A 216 -11.08 11.03 59.56
N PRO A 217 -12.16 11.12 60.37
CA PRO A 217 -12.61 10.00 61.22
C PRO A 217 -12.93 8.71 60.45
N GLU A 218 -13.19 8.81 59.13
CA GLU A 218 -13.51 7.69 58.24
C GLU A 218 -12.28 7.13 57.51
N GLY A 219 -11.09 7.75 57.67
CA GLY A 219 -9.85 7.40 56.98
C GLY A 219 -9.13 8.60 56.34
N LYS A 220 -8.13 8.35 55.49
CA LYS A 220 -7.41 9.40 54.73
C LYS A 220 -8.18 9.79 53.47
N VAL A 221 -8.39 11.09 53.25
CA VAL A 221 -8.89 11.65 52.01
C VAL A 221 -7.70 12.08 51.16
N ILE A 222 -7.63 11.59 49.92
CA ILE A 222 -6.56 11.95 48.98
C ILE A 222 -7.13 12.90 47.93
N THR A 223 -6.59 14.11 47.85
CA THR A 223 -6.99 15.12 46.86
C THR A 223 -5.87 15.31 45.85
N PHE A 224 -6.10 14.92 44.59
CA PHE A 224 -5.18 15.20 43.50
C PHE A 224 -5.52 16.56 42.88
N PHE A 225 -4.59 17.51 42.97
CA PHE A 225 -4.67 18.79 42.29
C PHE A 225 -4.02 18.65 40.91
N VAL A 226 -4.80 18.88 39.86
CA VAL A 226 -4.34 18.79 38.48
C VAL A 226 -4.51 20.13 37.78
N GLN A 227 -3.50 20.56 37.04
CA GLN A 227 -3.61 21.73 36.16
C GLN A 227 -3.75 21.26 34.71
N GLU A 228 -4.95 21.33 34.14
CA GLU A 228 -5.17 20.93 32.73
C GLU A 228 -4.36 21.78 31.74
N LYS A 229 -3.79 21.11 30.73
CA LYS A 229 -3.16 21.78 29.59
C LYS A 229 -4.23 22.49 28.75
N GLY A 230 -3.90 23.69 28.29
CA GLY A 230 -4.69 24.40 27.31
C GLY A 230 -4.81 23.67 25.97
N LEU A 231 -5.84 24.02 25.19
CA LEU A 231 -6.00 23.49 23.84
C LEU A 231 -5.31 24.39 22.81
N VAL A 232 -4.92 23.80 21.69
CA VAL A 232 -4.46 24.55 20.51
C VAL A 232 -5.67 25.20 19.85
N SER A 233 -5.81 26.52 19.96
CA SER A 233 -6.90 27.27 19.32
C SER A 233 -6.69 27.33 17.80
N GLU A 234 -5.46 27.67 17.40
CA GLU A 234 -5.07 27.89 16.00
C GLU A 234 -3.59 27.53 15.80
N ILE A 235 -3.27 27.07 14.58
CA ILE A 235 -1.89 26.86 14.11
C ILE A 235 -1.63 27.87 12.99
N VAL A 236 -0.76 28.84 13.27
CA VAL A 236 -0.37 29.89 12.33
C VAL A 236 1.00 29.55 11.76
N ILE A 237 1.07 29.47 10.43
CA ILE A 237 2.33 29.21 9.70
C ILE A 237 2.69 30.49 8.97
N ASN A 238 3.87 31.02 9.26
CA ASN A 238 4.38 32.27 8.71
C ASN A 238 5.71 32.04 7.99
N GLY A 239 5.91 32.73 6.87
CA GLY A 239 7.18 32.70 6.12
C GLY A 239 7.31 31.57 5.10
N ASN A 240 6.26 30.76 4.90
CA ASN A 240 6.18 29.78 3.82
C ASN A 240 5.80 30.45 2.49
N LYS A 241 6.76 30.68 1.60
CA LYS A 241 6.53 31.24 0.25
C LYS A 241 6.71 30.18 -0.84
N ALA A 242 7.65 29.26 -0.64
CA ALA A 242 7.98 28.20 -1.57
C ALA A 242 7.16 26.92 -1.37
N VAL A 243 6.68 26.67 -0.15
CA VAL A 243 5.85 25.50 0.18
C VAL A 243 4.45 25.96 0.56
N SER A 244 3.43 25.34 -0.06
CA SER A 244 2.03 25.66 0.21
C SER A 244 1.70 25.39 1.69
N LYS A 245 0.72 26.14 2.22
CA LYS A 245 0.26 25.93 3.59
C LYS A 245 -0.37 24.54 3.77
N ASP A 246 -1.09 24.06 2.75
CA ASP A 246 -1.79 22.77 2.76
C ASP A 246 -0.80 21.61 2.88
N ASP A 247 0.31 21.62 2.12
CA ASP A 247 1.34 20.58 2.19
C ASP A 247 1.98 20.51 3.59
N ILE A 248 2.16 21.67 4.24
CA ILE A 248 2.69 21.74 5.60
C ILE A 248 1.66 21.19 6.59
N GLN A 249 0.36 21.48 6.38
CA GLN A 249 -0.72 20.99 7.24
C GLN A 249 -0.91 19.47 7.14
N GLU A 250 -0.67 18.85 5.98
CA GLU A 250 -0.76 17.40 5.82
C GLU A 250 0.28 16.63 6.65
N VAL A 251 1.48 17.18 6.83
CA VAL A 251 2.56 16.54 7.60
C VAL A 251 2.48 16.79 9.10
N LEU A 252 1.72 17.82 9.52
CA LEU A 252 1.48 18.15 10.93
C LEU A 252 0.63 17.06 11.60
N THR A 253 1.09 16.60 12.77
CA THR A 253 0.26 15.71 13.60
C THR A 253 -0.55 16.45 14.64
N ILE A 254 -0.11 17.65 15.03
CA ILE A 254 -0.88 18.54 15.90
C ILE A 254 -2.08 19.10 15.14
N LYS A 255 -3.27 18.98 15.75
CA LYS A 255 -4.50 19.55 15.20
C LYS A 255 -5.08 20.60 16.12
N THR A 256 -5.87 21.51 15.55
CA THR A 256 -6.68 22.45 16.34
C THR A 256 -7.61 21.66 17.27
N ARG A 257 -7.92 22.25 18.44
CA ARG A 257 -8.71 21.65 19.53
C ARG A 257 -8.08 20.44 20.25
N GLN A 258 -6.82 20.09 19.96
CA GLN A 258 -6.06 19.12 20.75
C GLN A 258 -5.33 19.77 21.92
N SER A 259 -4.96 19.00 22.94
CA SER A 259 -4.14 19.49 24.05
C SER A 259 -2.74 19.87 23.58
N LEU A 260 -2.20 20.98 24.08
CA LEU A 260 -0.88 21.46 23.71
C LEU A 260 0.20 20.44 24.12
N ASN A 261 0.91 19.87 23.15
CA ASN A 261 2.04 18.97 23.40
C ASN A 261 3.32 19.51 22.76
N ARG A 262 4.27 19.97 23.60
CA ARG A 262 5.56 20.52 23.12
C ARG A 262 6.46 19.48 22.46
N GLU A 263 6.39 18.22 22.86
CA GLU A 263 7.15 17.14 22.20
C GLU A 263 6.63 16.88 20.80
N GLN A 264 5.31 16.93 20.65
CA GLN A 264 4.66 16.79 19.35
C GLN A 264 4.99 17.96 18.42
N ILE A 265 5.00 19.20 18.93
CA ILE A 265 5.43 20.38 18.15
C ILE A 265 6.87 20.20 17.64
N LYS A 266 7.79 19.73 18.49
CA LYS A 266 9.17 19.45 18.06
C LYS A 266 9.25 18.35 17.00
N ALA A 267 8.48 17.27 17.16
CA ALA A 267 8.43 16.19 16.17
C ALA A 267 7.86 16.68 14.83
N ASP A 268 6.83 17.52 14.87
CA ASP A 268 6.23 18.15 13.70
C ASP A 268 7.18 19.12 13.01
N ILE A 269 7.98 19.90 13.76
CA ILE A 269 9.05 20.74 13.19
C ILE A 269 10.04 19.89 12.39
N GLU A 270 10.46 18.73 12.90
CA GLU A 270 11.37 17.84 12.16
C GLU A 270 10.73 17.26 10.89
N LYS A 271 9.42 16.98 10.91
CA LYS A 271 8.68 16.57 9.70
C LYS A 271 8.58 17.68 8.68
N ILE A 272 8.34 18.92 9.13
CA ILE A 272 8.30 20.07 8.23
C ILE A 272 9.70 20.31 7.65
N LYS A 273 10.78 20.22 8.45
CA LYS A 273 12.15 20.27 7.91
C LYS A 273 12.38 19.19 6.86
N ALA A 274 11.97 17.95 7.11
CA ALA A 274 12.07 16.86 6.13
C ALA A 274 11.27 17.16 4.83
N LEU A 275 10.10 17.79 4.93
CA LEU A 275 9.33 18.26 3.77
C LEU A 275 10.10 19.33 2.98
N TYR A 276 10.68 20.33 3.65
CA TYR A 276 11.52 21.35 3.00
C TYR A 276 12.78 20.75 2.35
N ASP A 277 13.46 19.83 3.05
CA ASP A 277 14.59 19.05 2.51
C ASP A 277 14.19 18.31 1.22
N SER A 278 13.02 17.66 1.21
CA SER A 278 12.53 16.92 0.05
C SER A 278 12.28 17.82 -1.18
N LYS A 279 11.96 19.10 -0.93
CA LYS A 279 11.75 20.13 -1.95
C LYS A 279 13.03 20.89 -2.31
N GLY A 280 14.15 20.63 -1.64
CA GLY A 280 15.47 21.23 -1.92
C GLY A 280 15.86 22.41 -1.04
N TYR A 281 15.14 22.68 0.05
CA TYR A 281 15.37 23.80 0.98
C TYR A 281 16.06 23.32 2.27
N TYR A 282 17.27 22.78 2.14
CA TYR A 282 17.99 22.12 3.26
C TYR A 282 18.39 23.04 4.42
N ASN A 283 18.45 24.34 4.16
CA ASN A 283 18.81 25.34 5.16
C ASN A 283 17.57 26.00 5.77
N ALA A 284 16.37 25.42 5.62
CA ALA A 284 15.16 25.99 6.19
C ALA A 284 15.23 26.00 7.73
N GLU A 285 15.08 27.17 8.32
CA GLU A 285 14.99 27.33 9.77
C GLU A 285 13.53 27.46 10.18
N ILE A 286 13.11 26.68 11.17
CA ILE A 286 11.76 26.72 11.71
C ILE A 286 11.85 27.02 13.20
N LYS A 287 11.23 28.11 13.62
CA LYS A 287 11.11 28.51 15.03
C LYS A 287 9.66 28.39 15.46
N ASP A 288 9.43 27.76 16.61
CA ASP A 288 8.12 27.73 17.25
C ASP A 288 7.97 28.84 18.28
N ARG A 289 6.77 29.40 18.35
CA ARG A 289 6.33 30.30 19.40
C ARG A 289 4.94 29.92 19.84
N VAL A 290 4.74 29.76 21.14
CA VAL A 290 3.42 29.49 21.73
C VAL A 290 2.92 30.77 22.38
N GLU A 291 1.81 31.30 21.88
CA GLU A 291 1.16 32.50 22.39
C GLU A 291 -0.12 32.12 23.14
N GLN A 292 -0.41 32.78 24.25
CA GLN A 292 -1.65 32.53 24.99
C GLN A 292 -2.81 33.23 24.27
N ASP A 293 -3.90 32.51 24.05
CA ASP A 293 -5.10 32.95 23.33
C ASP A 293 -6.33 32.80 24.24
N GLY A 294 -6.70 33.90 24.91
CA GLY A 294 -7.72 33.90 25.97
C GLY A 294 -7.19 33.43 27.33
N GLU A 295 -8.07 32.90 28.19
CA GLU A 295 -7.69 32.49 29.56
C GLU A 295 -6.90 31.17 29.60
N THR A 296 -7.16 30.24 28.70
CA THR A 296 -6.60 28.86 28.79
C THR A 296 -6.13 28.25 27.47
N ASP A 297 -6.52 28.79 26.31
CA ASP A 297 -6.11 28.23 25.02
C ASP A 297 -4.80 28.86 24.53
N PHE A 298 -4.14 28.21 23.58
CA PHE A 298 -2.85 28.63 23.05
C PHE A 298 -2.87 28.62 21.52
N ARG A 299 -2.27 29.64 20.91
CA ARG A 299 -1.95 29.71 19.49
C ARG A 299 -0.52 29.22 19.27
N VAL A 300 -0.35 28.26 18.36
CA VAL A 300 0.97 27.76 17.96
C VAL A 300 1.38 28.49 16.68
N VAL A 301 2.45 29.28 16.75
CA VAL A 301 3.02 30.03 15.63
C VAL A 301 4.31 29.34 15.19
N LEU A 302 4.37 28.95 13.92
CA LEU A 302 5.55 28.40 13.26
C LEU A 302 6.12 29.46 12.32
N GLU A 303 7.25 30.03 12.67
CA GLU A 303 7.99 30.99 11.84
C GLU A 303 9.04 30.25 11.01
N ILE A 304 8.86 30.25 9.70
CA ILE A 304 9.71 29.54 8.74
C ILE A 304 10.58 30.56 7.99
N ARG A 305 11.89 30.31 7.93
CA ARG A 305 12.83 30.97 7.02
C ARG A 305 13.34 29.93 6.04
N GLU A 306 12.82 29.95 4.82
CA GLU A 306 13.04 28.88 3.83
C GLU A 306 14.47 28.84 3.29
N ASN A 307 15.14 30.00 3.20
CA ASN A 307 16.46 30.18 2.56
C ASN A 307 16.51 29.69 1.09
N ASP A 308 17.67 29.79 0.45
CA ASP A 308 17.81 29.46 -0.98
C ASP A 308 17.75 27.94 -1.23
N ARG A 309 17.10 27.58 -2.34
CA ARG A 309 17.02 26.20 -2.82
C ARG A 309 18.38 25.73 -3.34
N LEU A 310 18.87 24.60 -2.83
CA LEU A 310 20.15 24.02 -3.25
C LEU A 310 19.95 22.85 -4.22
N TYR A 311 20.82 22.75 -5.21
CA TYR A 311 20.86 21.64 -6.16
C TYR A 311 22.21 20.92 -6.08
N ILE A 312 22.21 19.63 -6.42
CA ILE A 312 23.41 18.83 -6.60
C ILE A 312 24.18 19.37 -7.81
N ARG A 313 25.41 19.82 -7.57
CA ARG A 313 26.31 20.33 -8.61
C ARG A 313 27.23 19.27 -9.17
N SER A 314 27.72 18.38 -8.31
CA SER A 314 28.58 17.29 -8.75
C SER A 314 28.38 16.04 -7.90
N ILE A 315 28.40 14.90 -8.58
CA ILE A 315 28.51 13.58 -8.00
C ILE A 315 29.89 13.03 -8.42
N ALA A 316 30.72 12.70 -7.44
CA ALA A 316 32.05 12.16 -7.65
C ALA A 316 32.18 10.77 -7.04
N PHE A 317 32.91 9.91 -7.72
CA PHE A 317 33.27 8.58 -7.24
C PHE A 317 34.78 8.53 -7.01
N GLU A 318 35.20 7.89 -5.93
CA GLU A 318 36.61 7.69 -5.57
C GLU A 318 36.87 6.20 -5.44
N GLY A 319 37.89 5.70 -6.14
CA GLY A 319 38.26 4.28 -6.15
C GLY A 319 37.55 3.42 -7.20
N ASN A 320 36.81 4.02 -8.14
CA ASN A 320 36.28 3.33 -9.32
C ASN A 320 37.34 3.29 -10.45
N GLU A 321 37.89 2.11 -10.73
CA GLU A 321 38.90 1.88 -11.77
C GLU A 321 38.32 1.04 -12.92
N ALA A 322 37.50 0.03 -12.61
CA ALA A 322 36.89 -0.85 -13.58
C ALA A 322 35.75 -0.20 -14.37
N PHE A 323 35.00 0.71 -13.76
CA PHE A 323 33.87 1.39 -14.40
C PHE A 323 34.04 2.91 -14.42
N PRO A 324 33.75 3.57 -15.56
CA PRO A 324 33.81 5.02 -15.63
C PRO A 324 32.68 5.66 -14.81
N ALA A 325 32.99 6.78 -14.15
CA ALA A 325 32.02 7.52 -13.32
C ALA A 325 30.70 7.84 -14.04
N LYS A 326 30.76 8.12 -15.36
CA LYS A 326 29.57 8.40 -16.18
C LYS A 326 28.59 7.22 -16.22
N GLU A 327 29.10 6.00 -16.20
CA GLU A 327 28.28 4.79 -16.21
C GLU A 327 27.60 4.58 -14.85
N LEU A 328 28.35 4.78 -13.76
CA LEU A 328 27.80 4.73 -12.40
C LEU A 328 26.72 5.79 -12.19
N LYS A 329 26.92 7.02 -12.69
CA LYS A 329 25.89 8.09 -12.65
C LYS A 329 24.60 7.69 -13.36
N LYS A 330 24.65 6.93 -14.46
CA LYS A 330 23.45 6.49 -15.19
C LYS A 330 22.61 5.48 -14.43
N LEU A 331 23.21 4.74 -13.49
CA LEU A 331 22.51 3.76 -12.65
C LEU A 331 21.73 4.44 -11.51
N MET A 332 22.13 5.66 -11.15
CA MET A 332 21.50 6.45 -10.08
C MET A 332 20.24 7.14 -10.58
N SER A 333 19.23 7.23 -9.71
CA SER A 333 18.09 8.14 -9.92
C SER A 333 18.44 9.57 -9.50
N THR A 334 19.36 9.72 -8.55
CA THR A 334 19.92 11.00 -8.15
C THR A 334 20.82 11.55 -9.26
N SER A 335 20.56 12.78 -9.68
CA SER A 335 21.27 13.43 -10.80
C SER A 335 21.82 14.79 -10.41
N GLU A 336 22.81 15.26 -11.17
CA GLU A 336 23.30 16.64 -11.11
C GLU A 336 22.29 17.60 -11.75
N LYS A 337 22.38 18.89 -11.41
CA LYS A 337 21.57 19.94 -12.02
C LYS A 337 21.76 19.97 -13.55
N GLY A 338 20.70 19.64 -14.28
CA GLY A 338 20.60 19.73 -15.72
C GLY A 338 19.98 21.06 -16.21
N PHE A 339 19.86 21.20 -17.53
CA PHE A 339 19.31 22.41 -18.16
C PHE A 339 17.83 22.64 -17.82
N PHE A 340 17.04 21.57 -17.67
CA PHE A 340 15.60 21.60 -17.36
C PHE A 340 15.27 21.29 -15.89
N SER A 341 16.23 21.37 -14.97
CA SER A 341 16.00 21.13 -13.53
C SER A 341 15.07 22.16 -12.85
N PHE A 342 14.61 23.17 -13.59
CA PHE A 342 13.57 24.10 -13.14
C PHE A 342 12.14 23.57 -13.39
N ILE A 343 11.97 22.62 -14.32
CA ILE A 343 10.70 21.95 -14.64
C ILE A 343 10.66 20.55 -14.03
N THR A 344 11.83 19.90 -13.92
CA THR A 344 11.97 18.53 -13.44
C THR A 344 12.55 18.49 -12.03
N ASP A 345 12.22 17.46 -11.25
CA ASP A 345 12.82 17.17 -9.93
C ASP A 345 14.32 16.79 -9.98
N SER A 346 14.96 16.89 -11.16
CA SER A 346 16.37 16.56 -11.36
C SER A 346 17.29 17.55 -10.62
N GLY A 347 18.38 17.06 -10.03
CA GLY A 347 19.29 17.90 -9.25
C GLY A 347 18.90 18.09 -7.79
N LEU A 348 17.76 17.57 -7.31
CA LEU A 348 17.40 17.62 -5.88
C LEU A 348 18.00 16.43 -5.12
N LEU A 349 18.57 16.67 -3.94
CA LEU A 349 19.09 15.61 -3.08
C LEU A 349 17.98 15.01 -2.21
N LYS A 350 17.51 13.82 -2.57
CA LYS A 350 16.65 13.00 -1.72
C LYS A 350 17.51 11.93 -1.05
N ARG A 351 17.70 12.00 0.27
CA ARG A 351 18.63 11.11 1.01
C ARG A 351 18.26 9.63 0.86
N ASP A 352 16.98 9.29 0.94
CA ASP A 352 16.51 7.91 0.75
C ASP A 352 16.78 7.40 -0.66
N GLN A 353 16.61 8.26 -1.67
CA GLN A 353 16.92 7.93 -3.05
C GLN A 353 18.41 7.68 -3.24
N LEU A 354 19.26 8.52 -2.65
CA LEU A 354 20.71 8.36 -2.71
C LEU A 354 21.15 7.04 -2.05
N LYS A 355 20.56 6.67 -0.91
CA LYS A 355 20.82 5.37 -0.26
C LYS A 355 20.41 4.19 -1.14
N GLN A 356 19.27 4.28 -1.82
CA GLN A 356 18.87 3.27 -2.81
C GLN A 356 19.85 3.20 -3.98
N ASP A 357 20.35 4.36 -4.44
CA ASP A 357 21.32 4.43 -5.53
C ASP A 357 22.65 3.77 -5.16
N ILE A 358 23.12 3.87 -3.90
CA ILE A 358 24.26 3.09 -3.40
C ILE A 358 23.98 1.58 -3.51
N GLY A 359 22.77 1.14 -3.16
CA GLY A 359 22.34 -0.24 -3.32
C GLY A 359 22.39 -0.71 -4.78
N LYS A 360 21.96 0.13 -5.73
CA LYS A 360 22.04 -0.16 -7.18
C LYS A 360 23.47 -0.28 -7.68
N ILE A 361 24.36 0.62 -7.24
CA ILE A 361 25.78 0.57 -7.59
C ILE A 361 26.40 -0.71 -7.01
N ASN A 362 26.12 -1.04 -5.76
CA ASN A 362 26.60 -2.27 -5.12
C ASN A 362 26.15 -3.53 -5.89
N ALA A 363 24.85 -3.59 -6.22
CA ALA A 363 24.32 -4.66 -7.06
C ALA A 363 25.02 -4.72 -8.43
N TYR A 364 25.31 -3.58 -9.05
CA TYR A 364 26.01 -3.51 -10.33
C TYR A 364 27.42 -4.13 -10.28
N TYR A 365 28.20 -3.84 -9.23
CA TYR A 365 29.52 -4.46 -9.02
C TYR A 365 29.41 -5.98 -8.81
N PHE A 366 28.50 -6.43 -7.94
CA PHE A 366 28.26 -7.86 -7.71
C PHE A 366 27.77 -8.60 -8.97
N ASN A 367 26.99 -7.94 -9.81
CA ASN A 367 26.47 -8.50 -11.05
C ASN A 367 27.53 -8.57 -12.17
N ASN A 368 28.67 -7.87 -12.00
CA ASN A 368 29.76 -7.84 -12.96
C ASN A 368 31.03 -8.58 -12.49
N GLY A 369 30.96 -9.32 -11.39
CA GLY A 369 32.02 -10.22 -10.92
C GLY A 369 32.79 -9.74 -9.71
N PHE A 370 32.47 -8.59 -9.13
CA PHE A 370 33.21 -8.03 -8.01
C PHE A 370 32.60 -8.46 -6.67
N ILE A 371 32.90 -9.70 -6.23
CA ILE A 371 32.28 -10.33 -5.04
C ILE A 371 32.63 -9.62 -3.74
N ASN A 372 33.79 -8.97 -3.69
CA ASN A 372 34.30 -8.28 -2.51
C ASN A 372 34.15 -6.75 -2.61
N ALA A 373 33.30 -6.25 -3.52
CA ALA A 373 33.07 -4.82 -3.68
C ALA A 373 32.42 -4.23 -2.42
N GLN A 374 32.94 -3.09 -1.98
CA GLN A 374 32.38 -2.32 -0.87
C GLN A 374 32.17 -0.87 -1.30
N ILE A 375 30.93 -0.40 -1.20
CA ILE A 375 30.56 0.99 -1.50
C ILE A 375 30.30 1.66 -0.16
N GLY A 376 31.07 2.70 0.13
CA GLY A 376 30.94 3.49 1.36
C GLY A 376 29.70 4.37 1.36
N GLU A 377 29.30 4.82 2.55
CA GLU A 377 28.23 5.81 2.72
C GLU A 377 28.57 7.11 1.96
N PRO A 378 27.56 7.77 1.36
CA PRO A 378 27.79 8.98 0.58
C PRO A 378 28.14 10.16 1.49
N GLU A 379 29.27 10.82 1.21
CA GLU A 379 29.67 12.04 1.88
C GLU A 379 29.06 13.25 1.15
N THR A 380 28.20 14.00 1.83
CA THR A 380 27.56 15.20 1.26
C THR A 380 28.14 16.47 1.88
N THR A 381 28.77 17.31 1.06
CA THR A 381 29.26 18.63 1.48
C THR A 381 28.43 19.71 0.80
N ALA A 382 27.94 20.68 1.57
CA ALA A 382 27.19 21.82 1.06
C ALA A 382 28.07 23.08 1.07
N ASP A 383 28.06 23.84 -0.02
CA ASP A 383 28.68 25.16 -0.13
C ASP A 383 27.64 26.22 -0.55
N GLN A 384 28.05 27.48 -0.71
CA GLN A 384 27.17 28.55 -1.19
C GLN A 384 26.68 28.34 -2.64
N LYS A 385 27.25 27.40 -3.40
CA LYS A 385 27.00 27.18 -4.83
C LYS A 385 26.14 25.93 -5.10
N GLY A 386 25.99 25.04 -4.12
CA GLY A 386 25.12 23.87 -4.15
C GLY A 386 25.63 22.71 -3.28
N ILE A 387 25.20 21.50 -3.62
CA ILE A 387 25.55 20.28 -2.90
C ILE A 387 26.52 19.44 -3.74
N HIS A 388 27.57 18.94 -3.10
CA HIS A 388 28.52 18.00 -3.69
C HIS A 388 28.42 16.65 -2.98
N VAL A 389 28.28 15.58 -3.76
CA VAL A 389 28.16 14.20 -3.27
C VAL A 389 29.41 13.43 -3.66
N LYS A 390 30.09 12.82 -2.69
CA LYS A 390 31.27 11.97 -2.91
C LYS A 390 30.98 10.55 -2.41
N ILE A 391 31.21 9.56 -3.26
CA ILE A 391 30.98 8.14 -2.96
C ILE A 391 32.30 7.38 -3.08
N LYS A 392 32.73 6.75 -1.99
CA LYS A 392 33.96 5.94 -1.94
C LYS A 392 33.64 4.51 -2.33
N ILE A 393 34.44 3.93 -3.22
CA ILE A 393 34.26 2.57 -3.74
C ILE A 393 35.58 1.80 -3.56
N GLN A 394 35.49 0.59 -3.02
CA GLN A 394 36.55 -0.40 -3.04
C GLN A 394 36.06 -1.55 -3.92
N GLU A 395 36.53 -1.63 -5.16
CA GLU A 395 35.97 -2.57 -6.15
C GLU A 395 36.32 -4.04 -5.83
N GLY A 396 37.52 -4.31 -5.31
CA GLY A 396 38.02 -5.66 -5.10
C GLY A 396 38.38 -6.37 -6.41
N LYS A 397 38.67 -7.68 -6.33
CA LYS A 397 39.00 -8.50 -7.51
C LYS A 397 37.74 -8.90 -8.27
N ARG A 398 37.84 -8.95 -9.60
CA ARG A 398 36.79 -9.49 -10.49
C ARG A 398 36.95 -11.00 -10.65
N PHE A 399 35.86 -11.75 -10.49
CA PHE A 399 35.81 -13.20 -10.59
C PHE A 399 35.01 -13.68 -11.81
N LYS A 400 35.45 -14.78 -12.40
CA LYS A 400 34.74 -15.50 -13.47
C LYS A 400 34.25 -16.86 -12.99
N VAL A 401 33.16 -17.33 -13.58
CA VAL A 401 32.58 -18.64 -13.29
C VAL A 401 33.36 -19.72 -14.06
N ASP A 402 33.84 -20.74 -13.36
CA ASP A 402 34.59 -21.85 -13.98
C ASP A 402 33.78 -23.15 -14.05
N ASN A 403 33.06 -23.48 -12.98
CA ASN A 403 32.18 -24.65 -12.95
C ASN A 403 30.77 -24.28 -12.48
N VAL A 404 29.76 -24.85 -13.15
CA VAL A 404 28.35 -24.74 -12.79
C VAL A 404 27.78 -26.15 -12.72
N ALA A 405 27.30 -26.55 -11.55
CA ALA A 405 26.76 -27.87 -11.31
C ALA A 405 25.38 -27.81 -10.64
N ILE A 406 24.58 -28.85 -10.89
CA ILE A 406 23.34 -29.12 -10.15
C ILE A 406 23.52 -30.47 -9.48
N SER A 407 23.43 -30.50 -8.15
CA SER A 407 23.60 -31.69 -7.32
C SER A 407 22.38 -31.90 -6.40
N GLY A 408 22.34 -33.02 -5.68
CA GLY A 408 21.21 -33.38 -4.82
C GLY A 408 20.13 -34.19 -5.54
N ASP A 409 18.86 -33.97 -5.19
CA ASP A 409 17.72 -34.75 -5.65
C ASP A 409 17.45 -34.61 -7.17
N VAL A 410 16.87 -35.64 -7.79
CA VAL A 410 16.66 -35.73 -9.25
C VAL A 410 15.23 -35.33 -9.63
N LEU A 411 15.09 -34.31 -10.48
CA LEU A 411 13.83 -33.83 -11.09
C LEU A 411 13.41 -34.69 -12.29
N GLU A 412 12.13 -34.64 -12.68
CA GLU A 412 11.65 -35.27 -13.93
C GLU A 412 12.37 -34.66 -15.15
N LYS A 413 12.66 -33.36 -15.09
CA LYS A 413 13.52 -32.70 -16.07
C LYS A 413 14.97 -33.16 -15.92
N PRO A 414 15.63 -33.65 -16.99
CA PRO A 414 17.04 -34.01 -16.95
C PRO A 414 17.93 -32.85 -16.50
N ARG A 415 18.99 -33.15 -15.76
CA ARG A 415 19.93 -32.13 -15.24
C ARG A 415 20.57 -31.32 -16.37
N GLU A 416 20.83 -31.94 -17.51
CA GLU A 416 21.40 -31.28 -18.69
C GLU A 416 20.46 -30.19 -19.22
N ALA A 417 19.15 -30.46 -19.26
CA ALA A 417 18.14 -29.48 -19.68
C ALA A 417 18.00 -28.33 -18.68
N LEU A 418 18.10 -28.63 -17.37
CA LEU A 418 18.09 -27.61 -16.32
C LEU A 418 19.34 -26.73 -16.40
N LEU A 419 20.54 -27.32 -16.56
CA LEU A 419 21.80 -26.60 -16.74
C LEU A 419 21.76 -25.67 -17.97
N GLN A 420 21.17 -26.11 -19.08
CA GLN A 420 20.99 -25.27 -20.27
C GLN A 420 20.03 -24.09 -20.06
N SER A 421 19.10 -24.21 -19.11
CA SER A 421 18.12 -23.18 -18.77
C SER A 421 18.68 -22.11 -17.82
N LEU A 422 19.81 -22.38 -17.15
CA LEU A 422 20.47 -21.44 -16.24
C LEU A 422 21.05 -20.24 -17.01
N LYS A 423 20.99 -19.06 -16.39
CA LYS A 423 21.60 -17.85 -16.91
C LYS A 423 23.11 -17.83 -16.69
N VAL A 424 23.57 -18.40 -15.57
CA VAL A 424 25.00 -18.49 -15.26
C VAL A 424 25.65 -19.57 -16.12
N LYS A 425 26.67 -19.21 -16.89
CA LYS A 425 27.45 -20.14 -17.71
C LYS A 425 28.93 -20.08 -17.36
N LYS A 426 29.64 -21.17 -17.68
CA LYS A 426 31.10 -21.22 -17.60
C LYS A 426 31.72 -20.14 -18.48
N GLY A 427 32.67 -19.39 -17.92
CA GLY A 427 33.40 -18.32 -18.58
C GLY A 427 32.81 -16.92 -18.38
N ASP A 428 31.55 -16.82 -17.93
CA ASP A 428 30.91 -15.55 -17.63
C ASP A 428 31.53 -14.90 -16.39
N ASN A 429 31.38 -13.58 -16.27
CA ASN A 429 31.67 -12.93 -15.00
C ASN A 429 30.66 -13.39 -13.96
N TYR A 430 31.10 -13.55 -12.72
CA TYR A 430 30.18 -13.86 -11.63
C TYR A 430 29.06 -12.80 -11.58
N ASN A 431 27.81 -13.25 -11.57
CA ASN A 431 26.65 -12.37 -11.56
C ASN A 431 25.67 -12.82 -10.49
N ARG A 432 25.60 -12.06 -9.40
CA ARG A 432 24.73 -12.38 -8.26
C ARG A 432 23.26 -12.42 -8.65
N GLU A 433 22.78 -11.48 -9.46
CA GLU A 433 21.40 -11.47 -9.95
C GLU A 433 21.09 -12.68 -10.83
N ALA A 434 22.03 -13.12 -11.67
CA ALA A 434 21.86 -14.35 -12.46
C ALA A 434 21.71 -15.58 -11.55
N ILE A 435 22.54 -15.69 -10.50
CA ILE A 435 22.43 -16.78 -9.51
C ILE A 435 21.07 -16.75 -8.80
N ILE A 436 20.60 -15.58 -8.35
CA ILE A 436 19.28 -15.46 -7.70
C ILE A 436 18.16 -15.90 -8.65
N ARG A 437 18.21 -15.48 -9.91
CA ARG A 437 17.22 -15.89 -10.92
C ARG A 437 17.28 -17.38 -11.22
N ASP A 438 18.47 -17.97 -11.18
CA ASP A 438 18.68 -19.41 -11.37
C ASP A 438 18.15 -20.20 -10.16
N LEU A 439 18.32 -19.69 -8.93
CA LEU A 439 17.67 -20.25 -7.73
C LEU A 439 16.15 -20.23 -7.88
N ASP A 440 15.56 -19.10 -8.29
CA ASP A 440 14.12 -19.00 -8.50
C ASP A 440 13.63 -19.96 -9.58
N LEU A 441 14.37 -20.11 -10.69
CA LEU A 441 14.05 -21.03 -11.78
C LEU A 441 14.06 -22.48 -11.31
N LEU A 442 15.10 -22.89 -10.58
CA LEU A 442 15.19 -24.24 -10.03
C LEU A 442 14.13 -24.49 -8.95
N THR A 443 13.83 -23.48 -8.12
CA THR A 443 12.79 -23.57 -7.08
C THR A 443 11.44 -23.75 -7.72
N GLN A 444 11.14 -22.96 -8.75
CA GLN A 444 9.93 -23.06 -9.54
C GLN A 444 9.84 -24.44 -10.23
N ALA A 445 10.93 -24.96 -10.79
CA ALA A 445 10.96 -26.29 -11.39
C ALA A 445 10.64 -27.41 -10.38
N CYS A 446 11.17 -27.33 -9.14
CA CYS A 446 10.82 -28.26 -8.08
C CYS A 446 9.36 -28.10 -7.64
N ASN A 447 8.92 -26.86 -7.44
CA ASN A 447 7.56 -26.54 -7.03
C ASN A 447 6.54 -27.03 -8.07
N ASP A 448 6.82 -26.93 -9.36
CA ASP A 448 5.91 -27.34 -10.43
C ASP A 448 5.79 -28.87 -10.60
N GLU A 449 6.72 -29.64 -10.03
CA GLU A 449 6.60 -31.09 -9.84
C GLU A 449 5.84 -31.46 -8.54
N GLY A 450 5.34 -30.47 -7.78
CA GLY A 450 4.60 -30.69 -6.53
C GLY A 450 5.39 -30.48 -5.24
N TYR A 451 6.68 -30.15 -5.31
CA TYR A 451 7.53 -30.02 -4.12
C TYR A 451 7.53 -28.59 -3.57
N ALA A 452 6.51 -28.21 -2.80
CA ALA A 452 6.33 -26.84 -2.29
C ALA A 452 7.44 -26.39 -1.32
N ASN A 453 7.98 -27.31 -0.53
CA ASN A 453 9.01 -27.04 0.48
C ASN A 453 10.43 -27.32 -0.03
N ALA A 454 10.64 -27.28 -1.35
CA ALA A 454 11.96 -27.51 -1.92
C ALA A 454 12.94 -26.40 -1.53
N GLU A 455 14.13 -26.80 -1.09
CA GLU A 455 15.22 -25.88 -0.74
C GLU A 455 16.37 -26.05 -1.73
N ILE A 456 16.84 -24.94 -2.30
CA ILE A 456 18.00 -24.91 -3.18
C ILE A 456 19.08 -24.07 -2.54
N ASN A 457 20.18 -24.73 -2.18
CA ASN A 457 21.31 -24.13 -1.51
C ASN A 457 22.45 -23.88 -2.51
N PRO A 458 22.76 -22.62 -2.87
CA PRO A 458 23.91 -22.32 -3.72
C PRO A 458 25.20 -22.44 -2.92
N LYS A 459 26.04 -23.42 -3.25
CA LYS A 459 27.41 -23.48 -2.74
C LYS A 459 28.33 -22.74 -3.70
N ILE A 460 28.77 -21.57 -3.27
CA ILE A 460 29.71 -20.71 -4.00
C ILE A 460 31.09 -20.92 -3.41
N ASN A 461 32.02 -21.44 -4.21
CA ASN A 461 33.41 -21.66 -3.78
C ASN A 461 34.35 -20.72 -4.56
N THR A 462 34.97 -19.77 -3.86
CA THR A 462 35.83 -18.74 -4.45
C THR A 462 37.30 -19.17 -4.42
N ARG A 463 37.94 -19.21 -5.60
CA ARG A 463 39.39 -19.36 -5.74
C ARG A 463 40.03 -17.99 -5.96
N GLU A 464 40.42 -17.31 -4.88
CA GLU A 464 40.93 -15.92 -4.92
C GLU A 464 42.23 -15.71 -5.72
N ASN A 465 43.10 -16.73 -5.76
CA ASN A 465 44.37 -16.66 -6.48
C ASN A 465 44.17 -16.74 -8.00
N GLU A 466 43.19 -17.52 -8.45
CA GLU A 466 42.87 -17.73 -9.86
C GLU A 466 41.78 -16.78 -10.37
N GLN A 467 41.14 -16.02 -9.47
CA GLN A 467 39.98 -15.18 -9.77
C GLN A 467 38.81 -15.98 -10.38
N LEU A 468 38.64 -17.22 -9.92
CA LEU A 468 37.60 -18.14 -10.39
C LEU A 468 36.60 -18.47 -9.29
N VAL A 469 35.39 -18.81 -9.69
CA VAL A 469 34.28 -19.20 -8.82
C VAL A 469 33.59 -20.44 -9.37
N ASP A 470 33.34 -21.39 -8.49
CA ASP A 470 32.45 -22.51 -8.78
C ASP A 470 31.10 -22.30 -8.10
N VAL A 471 30.03 -22.61 -8.81
CA VAL A 471 28.66 -22.52 -8.32
C VAL A 471 28.01 -23.91 -8.43
N ASP A 472 27.70 -24.51 -7.29
CA ASP A 472 26.95 -25.77 -7.19
C ASP A 472 25.58 -25.52 -6.57
N PHE A 473 24.51 -25.76 -7.33
CA PHE A 473 23.13 -25.65 -6.88
C PHE A 473 22.68 -26.99 -6.29
N GLN A 474 22.61 -27.07 -4.96
CA GLN A 474 22.21 -28.29 -4.26
C GLN A 474 20.70 -28.31 -4.04
N ILE A 475 20.00 -29.25 -4.69
CA ILE A 475 18.55 -29.41 -4.61
C ILE A 475 18.18 -30.40 -3.50
N ALA A 476 17.34 -29.95 -2.57
CA ALA A 476 16.62 -30.80 -1.61
C ALA A 476 15.11 -30.62 -1.84
N LYS A 477 14.46 -31.61 -2.45
CA LYS A 477 13.05 -31.49 -2.86
C LYS A 477 12.06 -31.54 -1.70
N GLY A 478 12.31 -32.38 -0.71
CA GLY A 478 11.33 -32.71 0.33
C GLY A 478 10.18 -33.58 -0.18
N GLU A 479 9.06 -33.60 0.56
CA GLU A 479 7.87 -34.40 0.22
C GLU A 479 6.90 -33.63 -0.72
N PRO A 480 6.17 -34.33 -1.61
CA PRO A 480 5.18 -33.69 -2.48
C PRO A 480 4.00 -33.16 -1.66
N VAL A 481 3.50 -31.98 -2.06
CA VAL A 481 2.42 -31.27 -1.37
C VAL A 481 1.22 -31.14 -2.31
N TYR A 482 0.05 -31.50 -1.80
CA TYR A 482 -1.23 -31.38 -2.49
C TYR A 482 -2.01 -30.18 -1.98
N ILE A 483 -2.74 -29.53 -2.88
CA ILE A 483 -3.67 -28.46 -2.53
C ILE A 483 -4.91 -29.11 -1.90
N SER A 484 -5.23 -28.74 -0.65
CA SER A 484 -6.39 -29.27 0.05
C SER A 484 -7.62 -28.43 -0.23
N ASN A 485 -7.66 -27.19 0.27
CA ASN A 485 -8.78 -26.27 0.05
C ASN A 485 -8.31 -24.95 -0.55
N ILE A 486 -9.18 -24.33 -1.34
CA ILE A 486 -8.98 -22.96 -1.83
C ILE A 486 -10.07 -22.07 -1.22
N ASN A 487 -9.68 -21.28 -0.23
CA ASN A 487 -10.56 -20.37 0.50
C ASN A 487 -10.49 -18.97 -0.13
N ILE A 488 -11.62 -18.47 -0.62
CA ILE A 488 -11.72 -17.12 -1.19
C ILE A 488 -12.45 -16.23 -0.19
N SER A 489 -11.91 -15.04 0.09
CA SER A 489 -12.53 -14.10 1.04
C SER A 489 -12.32 -12.64 0.64
N GLY A 490 -13.18 -11.76 1.16
CA GLY A 490 -13.20 -10.32 0.83
C GLY A 490 -14.00 -9.96 -0.42
N ASN A 491 -14.59 -10.95 -1.09
CA ASN A 491 -15.47 -10.81 -2.25
C ASN A 491 -16.94 -10.62 -1.82
N SER A 492 -17.26 -9.44 -1.29
CA SER A 492 -18.62 -9.08 -0.84
C SER A 492 -19.63 -8.89 -1.97
N ILE A 493 -19.15 -8.46 -3.15
CA ILE A 493 -19.97 -8.18 -4.35
C ILE A 493 -19.72 -9.27 -5.39
N THR A 494 -18.46 -9.55 -5.69
CA THR A 494 -18.01 -10.51 -6.69
C THR A 494 -18.29 -11.93 -6.24
N ARG A 495 -18.99 -12.70 -7.08
CA ARG A 495 -19.27 -14.10 -6.79
C ARG A 495 -17.99 -14.92 -6.75
N ASP A 496 -17.91 -15.86 -5.80
CA ASP A 496 -16.77 -16.79 -5.65
C ASP A 496 -16.37 -17.42 -6.99
N LYS A 497 -17.34 -17.90 -7.78
CA LYS A 497 -17.09 -18.54 -9.08
C LYS A 497 -16.29 -17.67 -10.07
N VAL A 498 -16.44 -16.35 -10.00
CA VAL A 498 -15.74 -15.39 -10.89
C VAL A 498 -14.25 -15.37 -10.58
N ILE A 499 -13.90 -15.49 -9.29
CA ILE A 499 -12.52 -15.58 -8.81
C ILE A 499 -11.99 -16.99 -9.06
N ARG A 500 -12.76 -18.02 -8.66
CA ARG A 500 -12.35 -19.43 -8.74
C ARG A 500 -12.00 -19.87 -10.16
N ARG A 501 -12.77 -19.45 -11.17
CA ARG A 501 -12.50 -19.79 -12.59
C ARG A 501 -11.22 -19.13 -13.16
N GLN A 502 -10.64 -18.15 -12.47
CA GLN A 502 -9.35 -17.57 -12.87
C GLN A 502 -8.14 -18.29 -12.25
N LEU A 503 -8.38 -19.24 -11.35
CA LEU A 503 -7.33 -20.03 -10.72
C LEU A 503 -6.99 -21.21 -11.65
N ASP A 504 -5.70 -21.33 -11.97
CA ASP A 504 -5.17 -22.45 -12.75
C ASP A 504 -4.90 -23.69 -11.88
N VAL A 505 -5.00 -23.53 -10.56
CA VAL A 505 -4.95 -24.60 -9.57
C VAL A 505 -6.36 -24.99 -9.14
N VAL A 506 -6.57 -26.28 -8.91
CA VAL A 506 -7.80 -26.82 -8.32
C VAL A 506 -7.49 -27.61 -7.05
N GLU A 507 -8.51 -27.81 -6.22
CA GLU A 507 -8.40 -28.64 -5.02
C GLU A 507 -8.06 -30.08 -5.42
N GLY A 508 -7.05 -30.66 -4.77
CA GLY A 508 -6.49 -31.98 -5.09
C GLY A 508 -5.28 -31.96 -6.04
N ASP A 509 -5.00 -30.85 -6.72
CA ASP A 509 -3.80 -30.73 -7.57
C ASP A 509 -2.52 -30.78 -6.72
N LEU A 510 -1.42 -31.28 -7.32
CA LEU A 510 -0.09 -31.02 -6.80
C LEU A 510 0.18 -29.51 -6.79
N TYR A 511 0.92 -29.05 -5.78
CA TYR A 511 1.36 -27.67 -5.71
C TYR A 511 2.10 -27.28 -7.00
N SER A 512 1.89 -26.05 -7.48
CA SER A 512 2.68 -25.47 -8.56
C SER A 512 2.76 -23.97 -8.36
N SER A 513 3.99 -23.48 -8.19
CA SER A 513 4.25 -22.05 -8.06
C SER A 513 3.92 -21.30 -9.36
N SER A 514 4.13 -21.94 -10.53
CA SER A 514 3.77 -21.37 -11.84
C SER A 514 2.27 -21.15 -11.97
N LYS A 515 1.46 -22.16 -11.65
CA LYS A 515 -0.01 -22.05 -11.69
C LYS A 515 -0.53 -21.01 -10.69
N LEU A 516 0.08 -20.87 -9.51
CA LEU A 516 -0.30 -19.82 -8.55
C LEU A 516 0.05 -18.42 -9.05
N ARG A 517 1.23 -18.25 -9.64
CA ARG A 517 1.66 -16.96 -10.21
C ARG A 517 0.77 -16.56 -11.39
N SER A 518 0.40 -17.49 -12.25
CA SER A 518 -0.54 -17.22 -13.35
C SER A 518 -1.94 -16.93 -12.82
N SER A 519 -2.43 -17.66 -11.81
CA SER A 519 -3.69 -17.39 -11.12
C SER A 519 -3.74 -15.97 -10.53
N TYR A 520 -2.69 -15.55 -9.83
CA TYR A 520 -2.53 -14.19 -9.34
C TYR A 520 -2.60 -13.17 -10.48
N ALA A 521 -1.83 -13.40 -11.56
CA ALA A 521 -1.83 -12.52 -12.72
C ALA A 521 -3.21 -12.45 -13.41
N ASN A 522 -3.95 -13.57 -13.48
CA ASN A 522 -5.31 -13.63 -14.03
C ASN A 522 -6.26 -12.74 -13.21
N LEU A 523 -6.25 -12.87 -11.89
CA LEU A 523 -7.07 -12.06 -10.97
C LEU A 523 -6.68 -10.57 -11.00
N SER A 524 -5.38 -10.25 -11.04
CA SER A 524 -4.94 -8.86 -11.16
C SER A 524 -5.37 -8.23 -12.49
N ARG A 525 -5.38 -9.01 -13.59
CA ARG A 525 -5.85 -8.53 -14.91
C ARG A 525 -7.34 -8.22 -14.95
N LEU A 526 -8.17 -8.82 -14.09
CA LEU A 526 -9.60 -8.50 -14.01
C LEU A 526 -9.85 -7.05 -13.59
N ARG A 527 -8.94 -6.45 -12.81
CA ARG A 527 -9.08 -5.10 -12.24
C ARG A 527 -10.34 -4.91 -11.37
N TYR A 528 -10.92 -5.97 -10.83
CA TYR A 528 -12.04 -5.89 -9.85
C TYR A 528 -11.57 -5.61 -8.42
N PHE A 529 -10.27 -5.83 -8.18
CA PHE A 529 -9.67 -5.77 -6.85
C PHE A 529 -8.60 -4.67 -6.80
N GLU A 530 -8.50 -3.98 -5.67
CA GLU A 530 -7.37 -3.10 -5.33
C GLU A 530 -6.16 -3.93 -4.92
N GLU A 531 -6.41 -5.01 -4.18
CA GLU A 531 -5.40 -5.90 -3.63
C GLU A 531 -5.85 -7.37 -3.80
N VAL A 532 -4.90 -8.22 -4.16
CA VAL A 532 -5.06 -9.67 -4.22
C VAL A 532 -3.89 -10.25 -3.43
N ASP A 533 -4.19 -10.99 -2.36
CA ASP A 533 -3.22 -11.60 -1.47
C ASP A 533 -3.41 -13.12 -1.50
N PHE A 534 -2.36 -13.84 -1.92
CA PHE A 534 -2.33 -15.30 -1.91
C PHE A 534 -1.50 -15.74 -0.73
N GLN A 535 -2.14 -16.39 0.24
CA GLN A 535 -1.47 -16.98 1.38
C GLN A 535 -1.55 -18.50 1.30
N THR A 536 -0.41 -19.14 1.49
CA THR A 536 -0.32 -20.60 1.59
C THR A 536 -0.15 -20.98 3.05
N GLU A 537 -1.07 -21.79 3.58
CA GLU A 537 -1.04 -22.27 4.95
C GLU A 537 -0.92 -23.79 4.97
N LYS A 538 -0.14 -24.32 5.92
CA LYS A 538 -0.04 -25.78 6.09
C LYS A 538 -1.42 -26.32 6.43
N GLY A 539 -1.89 -27.29 5.64
CA GLY A 539 -3.17 -27.94 5.87
C GLY A 539 -3.12 -28.88 7.08
N THR A 540 -4.21 -29.59 7.31
CA THR A 540 -4.35 -30.50 8.46
C THR A 540 -3.32 -31.65 8.43
N ASP A 541 -2.95 -32.10 7.23
CA ASP A 541 -1.90 -33.11 7.01
C ASP A 541 -0.58 -32.44 6.59
N LYS A 542 0.57 -33.03 6.96
CA LYS A 542 1.91 -32.48 6.63
C LYS A 542 2.16 -32.26 5.13
N ASN A 543 1.48 -33.03 4.28
CA ASN A 543 1.64 -33.00 2.81
C ASN A 543 0.46 -32.33 2.11
N LYS A 544 -0.35 -31.59 2.86
CA LYS A 544 -1.46 -30.81 2.33
C LYS A 544 -1.25 -29.33 2.64
N MET A 545 -1.73 -28.49 1.75
CA MET A 545 -1.63 -27.05 1.88
C MET A 545 -2.94 -26.40 1.46
N ASP A 546 -3.40 -25.46 2.27
CA ASP A 546 -4.56 -24.63 1.96
C ASP A 546 -4.08 -23.33 1.31
N ILE A 547 -4.85 -22.86 0.33
CA ILE A 547 -4.60 -21.59 -0.36
C ILE A 547 -5.71 -20.62 0.02
N ASN A 548 -5.33 -19.56 0.73
CA ASN A 548 -6.22 -18.48 1.12
C ASN A 548 -6.03 -17.32 0.13
N VAL A 549 -7.01 -17.12 -0.74
CA VAL A 549 -7.07 -16.00 -1.68
C VAL A 549 -7.91 -14.89 -1.05
N ARG A 550 -7.25 -13.85 -0.56
CA ARG A 550 -7.91 -12.67 0.01
C ARG A 550 -7.91 -11.56 -1.00
N VAL A 551 -9.08 -11.00 -1.29
CA VAL A 551 -9.23 -9.90 -2.23
C VAL A 551 -9.82 -8.69 -1.52
N LYS A 552 -9.38 -7.50 -1.92
CA LYS A 552 -10.01 -6.24 -1.54
C LYS A 552 -10.70 -5.65 -2.75
N GLU A 553 -12.03 -5.73 -2.78
CA GLU A 553 -12.83 -5.20 -3.88
C GLU A 553 -12.71 -3.68 -4.00
N LYS A 554 -12.75 -3.19 -5.23
CA LYS A 554 -12.81 -1.75 -5.53
C LYS A 554 -13.97 -1.43 -6.45
N SER A 555 -14.27 -0.14 -6.60
CA SER A 555 -15.24 0.30 -7.59
C SER A 555 -14.78 -0.09 -8.99
N THR A 556 -15.64 -0.79 -9.71
CA THR A 556 -15.43 -1.29 -11.08
C THR A 556 -16.14 -0.44 -12.14
N GLY A 557 -16.89 0.56 -11.69
CA GLY A 557 -17.57 1.52 -12.55
C GLY A 557 -16.61 2.57 -13.08
N MET A 558 -16.68 2.79 -14.39
CA MET A 558 -15.86 3.75 -15.11
C MET A 558 -16.77 4.68 -15.89
N PHE A 559 -16.58 5.98 -15.70
CA PHE A 559 -17.16 7.01 -16.54
C PHE A 559 -16.02 7.69 -17.31
N MET A 560 -16.12 7.67 -18.64
CA MET A 560 -15.16 8.29 -19.53
C MET A 560 -15.87 9.34 -20.36
N VAL A 561 -15.35 10.56 -20.33
CA VAL A 561 -15.75 11.63 -21.24
C VAL A 561 -14.52 12.00 -22.04
N GLY A 562 -14.64 11.96 -23.35
CA GLY A 562 -13.59 12.33 -24.28
C GLY A 562 -14.11 13.36 -25.27
N ALA A 563 -13.21 14.17 -25.80
CA ALA A 563 -13.47 14.95 -26.99
C ALA A 563 -12.33 14.64 -27.96
N GLY A 564 -12.68 14.30 -29.19
CA GLY A 564 -11.77 14.14 -30.29
C GLY A 564 -12.03 15.20 -31.33
N TYR A 565 -11.00 15.58 -32.06
CA TYR A 565 -11.15 16.28 -33.33
C TYR A 565 -10.58 15.32 -34.39
N SER A 566 -11.27 15.14 -35.51
CA SER A 566 -10.70 14.50 -36.72
C SER A 566 -10.97 15.31 -37.98
N ALA A 567 -10.19 15.05 -39.05
CA ALA A 567 -10.38 15.71 -40.33
C ALA A 567 -11.66 15.27 -41.05
N SER A 568 -12.16 14.06 -40.75
CA SER A 568 -13.44 13.53 -41.24
C SER A 568 -14.61 14.04 -40.40
N ASP A 569 -14.60 13.77 -39.10
CA ASP A 569 -15.79 13.91 -38.25
C ASP A 569 -15.85 15.24 -37.47
N LYS A 570 -14.88 16.14 -37.74
CA LYS A 570 -14.67 17.41 -37.04
C LYS A 570 -14.63 17.17 -35.53
N LEU A 571 -15.41 17.92 -34.74
CA LEU A 571 -15.46 17.75 -33.29
C LEU A 571 -16.38 16.58 -32.95
N VAL A 572 -15.83 15.60 -32.25
CA VAL A 572 -16.55 14.43 -31.75
C VAL A 572 -16.49 14.40 -30.23
N MET A 573 -17.64 14.46 -29.60
CA MET A 573 -17.81 14.32 -28.15
C MET A 573 -18.14 12.86 -27.83
N MET A 574 -17.42 12.25 -26.91
CA MET A 574 -17.63 10.87 -26.49
C MET A 574 -17.98 10.84 -25.02
N ALA A 575 -19.01 10.07 -24.68
CA ALA A 575 -19.35 9.73 -23.31
C ALA A 575 -19.54 8.22 -23.23
N GLN A 576 -18.88 7.59 -22.26
CA GLN A 576 -19.00 6.17 -22.02
C GLN A 576 -19.17 5.90 -20.52
N ILE A 577 -20.17 5.10 -20.18
CA ILE A 577 -20.34 4.54 -18.85
C ILE A 577 -20.15 3.04 -18.99
N THR A 578 -19.22 2.48 -18.23
CA THR A 578 -18.96 1.04 -18.21
C THR A 578 -18.97 0.55 -16.78
N GLN A 579 -19.78 -0.45 -16.49
CA GLN A 579 -19.70 -1.21 -15.26
C GLN A 579 -18.98 -2.53 -15.54
N GLN A 580 -17.72 -2.63 -15.13
CA GLN A 580 -17.02 -3.91 -15.09
C GLN A 580 -17.57 -4.72 -13.92
N ASN A 581 -17.66 -6.06 -14.03
CA ASN A 581 -18.21 -6.92 -12.98
C ASN A 581 -19.64 -6.55 -12.56
N PHE A 582 -20.53 -6.34 -13.55
CA PHE A 582 -21.93 -5.98 -13.33
C PHE A 582 -22.61 -6.96 -12.36
N LEU A 583 -23.15 -6.41 -11.27
CA LEU A 583 -23.80 -7.16 -10.17
C LEU A 583 -22.94 -8.31 -9.57
N GLY A 584 -21.60 -8.26 -9.73
CA GLY A 584 -20.70 -9.28 -9.20
C GLY A 584 -20.55 -10.55 -10.04
N TYR A 585 -21.08 -10.60 -11.26
CA TYR A 585 -21.04 -11.80 -12.13
C TYR A 585 -19.81 -11.87 -13.06
N GLY A 586 -18.92 -10.88 -13.03
CA GLY A 586 -17.82 -10.74 -13.98
C GLY A 586 -18.26 -10.29 -15.38
N GLN A 587 -19.54 -9.95 -15.55
CA GLN A 587 -20.13 -9.43 -16.78
C GLN A 587 -19.77 -7.96 -16.96
N VAL A 588 -19.76 -7.47 -18.21
CA VAL A 588 -19.50 -6.06 -18.52
C VAL A 588 -20.71 -5.47 -19.19
N LEU A 589 -21.24 -4.38 -18.62
CA LEU A 589 -22.28 -3.56 -19.24
C LEU A 589 -21.66 -2.22 -19.64
N SER A 590 -21.81 -1.83 -20.89
CA SER A 590 -21.23 -0.59 -21.42
C SER A 590 -22.26 0.16 -22.26
N LEU A 591 -22.42 1.46 -21.97
CA LEU A 591 -23.15 2.40 -22.80
C LEU A 591 -22.15 3.42 -23.33
N LYS A 592 -22.08 3.57 -24.66
CA LYS A 592 -21.20 4.51 -25.34
C LYS A 592 -22.03 5.41 -26.26
N ALA A 593 -21.82 6.71 -26.17
CA ALA A 593 -22.28 7.71 -27.12
C ALA A 593 -21.08 8.43 -27.72
N SER A 594 -21.08 8.64 -29.03
CA SER A 594 -20.06 9.38 -29.77
C SER A 594 -20.78 10.30 -30.75
N LEU A 595 -20.75 11.61 -30.50
CA LEU A 595 -21.51 12.62 -31.21
C LEU A 595 -20.56 13.52 -31.98
N GLY A 596 -20.56 13.42 -33.31
CA GLY A 596 -19.82 14.27 -34.22
C GLY A 596 -20.74 15.14 -35.07
N SER A 597 -20.16 16.00 -35.91
CA SER A 597 -20.97 16.78 -36.87
C SER A 597 -21.42 15.96 -38.07
N GLU A 598 -20.67 14.93 -38.45
CA GLU A 598 -20.95 14.07 -39.63
C GLU A 598 -21.26 12.63 -39.23
N THR A 599 -20.81 12.19 -38.06
CA THR A 599 -21.01 10.81 -37.58
C THR A 599 -21.52 10.82 -36.14
N SER A 600 -22.63 10.14 -35.87
CA SER A 600 -23.15 9.89 -34.53
C SER A 600 -23.29 8.39 -34.28
N ASN A 601 -22.87 7.91 -33.11
CA ASN A 601 -22.92 6.50 -32.75
C ASN A 601 -23.33 6.29 -31.30
N TYR A 602 -24.32 5.46 -31.08
CA TYR A 602 -24.80 5.00 -29.78
C TYR A 602 -24.69 3.48 -29.72
N ASP A 603 -24.03 2.93 -28.70
CA ASP A 603 -23.84 1.49 -28.49
C ASP A 603 -24.19 1.15 -27.04
N LEU A 604 -25.10 0.20 -26.86
CA LEU A 604 -25.32 -0.48 -25.60
C LEU A 604 -24.87 -1.94 -25.76
N SER A 605 -23.85 -2.33 -25.01
CA SER A 605 -23.26 -3.65 -25.09
C SER A 605 -23.22 -4.35 -23.73
N PHE A 606 -23.56 -5.63 -23.75
CA PHE A 606 -23.46 -6.56 -22.63
C PHE A 606 -22.53 -7.71 -22.99
N THR A 607 -21.57 -8.01 -22.12
CA THR A 607 -20.55 -9.02 -22.35
C THR A 607 -20.52 -10.04 -21.21
N GLU A 608 -20.67 -11.32 -21.53
CA GLU A 608 -20.43 -12.46 -20.65
C GLU A 608 -19.10 -13.13 -21.06
N PRO A 609 -18.01 -12.96 -20.29
CA PRO A 609 -16.71 -13.50 -20.68
C PRO A 609 -16.59 -15.03 -20.55
N TRP A 610 -17.46 -15.68 -19.77
CA TRP A 610 -17.44 -17.14 -19.59
C TRP A 610 -18.85 -17.74 -19.69
N LEU A 611 -19.39 -17.74 -20.90
CA LEU A 611 -20.71 -18.31 -21.16
C LEU A 611 -20.70 -19.82 -20.86
N PHE A 612 -21.68 -20.28 -20.09
CA PHE A 612 -21.77 -21.66 -19.57
C PHE A 612 -20.56 -22.11 -18.74
N ASP A 613 -19.86 -21.17 -18.11
CA ASP A 613 -18.62 -21.40 -17.34
C ASP A 613 -17.47 -22.02 -18.17
N LEU A 614 -17.57 -21.92 -19.51
CA LEU A 614 -16.49 -22.20 -20.45
C LEU A 614 -15.74 -20.91 -20.77
N PRO A 615 -14.49 -20.96 -21.27
CA PRO A 615 -13.77 -19.79 -21.81
C PRO A 615 -14.36 -19.33 -23.16
N LEU A 616 -15.69 -19.31 -23.25
CA LEU A 616 -16.49 -18.86 -24.38
C LEU A 616 -16.99 -17.46 -24.05
N TRP A 617 -16.41 -16.47 -24.72
CA TRP A 617 -16.81 -15.08 -24.60
C TRP A 617 -18.05 -14.82 -25.44
N CYS A 618 -19.01 -14.09 -24.90
CA CYS A 618 -20.24 -13.70 -25.58
C CYS A 618 -20.47 -12.20 -25.42
N LYS A 619 -20.76 -11.50 -26.52
CA LYS A 619 -21.19 -10.10 -26.52
C LYS A 619 -22.52 -9.98 -27.24
N ALA A 620 -23.49 -9.38 -26.57
CA ALA A 620 -24.71 -8.89 -27.17
C ALA A 620 -24.63 -7.36 -27.22
N ASP A 621 -24.96 -6.77 -28.35
CA ASP A 621 -25.00 -5.32 -28.50
C ASP A 621 -26.17 -4.86 -29.35
N ILE A 622 -26.65 -3.66 -29.04
CA ILE A 622 -27.57 -2.90 -29.87
C ILE A 622 -26.93 -1.55 -30.15
N TRP A 623 -27.05 -1.09 -31.38
CA TRP A 623 -26.45 0.17 -31.79
C TRP A 623 -27.38 0.98 -32.70
N LYS A 624 -27.16 2.29 -32.66
CA LYS A 624 -27.68 3.24 -33.65
C LYS A 624 -26.50 4.07 -34.17
N TYR A 625 -26.33 4.07 -35.49
CA TYR A 625 -25.23 4.71 -36.18
C TYR A 625 -25.80 5.60 -37.28
N GLU A 626 -25.41 6.87 -37.31
CA GLU A 626 -25.80 7.80 -38.34
C GLU A 626 -24.54 8.42 -38.95
N LYS A 627 -24.48 8.46 -40.29
CA LYS A 627 -23.41 9.14 -41.01
C LYS A 627 -23.96 9.94 -42.19
N GLU A 628 -23.62 11.22 -42.20
CA GLU A 628 -23.90 12.17 -43.27
C GLU A 628 -22.75 12.13 -44.29
N TYR A 629 -23.06 11.72 -45.52
CA TYR A 629 -22.17 11.85 -46.68
C TYR A 629 -22.52 13.11 -47.47
N ASP A 630 -21.65 13.48 -48.43
CA ASP A 630 -21.84 14.69 -49.23
C ASP A 630 -23.18 14.69 -50.04
N TYR A 631 -23.76 13.52 -50.31
CA TYR A 631 -24.95 13.37 -51.16
C TYR A 631 -26.12 12.56 -50.55
N TYR A 632 -25.95 11.96 -49.37
CA TYR A 632 -26.97 11.13 -48.72
C TYR A 632 -26.61 10.88 -47.24
N THR A 633 -27.58 10.49 -46.44
CA THR A 633 -27.41 10.11 -45.04
C THR A 633 -27.74 8.64 -44.86
N ILE A 634 -26.90 7.90 -44.13
CA ILE A 634 -27.19 6.52 -43.69
C ILE A 634 -27.56 6.55 -42.21
N ASP A 635 -28.78 6.14 -41.86
CA ASP A 635 -29.20 5.86 -40.48
C ASP A 635 -29.35 4.33 -40.30
N THR A 636 -28.41 3.73 -39.57
CA THR A 636 -28.36 2.29 -39.29
C THR A 636 -28.81 2.02 -37.87
N GLN A 637 -29.73 1.08 -37.70
CA GLN A 637 -30.11 0.50 -36.41
C GLN A 637 -29.89 -1.00 -36.44
N GLY A 638 -29.21 -1.54 -35.43
CA GLY A 638 -28.88 -2.96 -35.43
C GLY A 638 -28.70 -3.59 -34.07
N ALA A 639 -28.72 -4.92 -34.10
CA ALA A 639 -28.45 -5.79 -32.97
C ALA A 639 -27.47 -6.89 -33.38
N GLY A 640 -26.63 -7.30 -32.44
CA GLY A 640 -25.53 -8.22 -32.70
C GLY A 640 -25.33 -9.19 -31.55
N LEU A 641 -24.95 -10.41 -31.90
CA LEU A 641 -24.49 -11.44 -30.98
C LEU A 641 -23.16 -11.99 -31.49
N THR A 642 -22.11 -11.89 -30.68
CA THR A 642 -20.77 -12.38 -31.04
C THR A 642 -20.27 -13.38 -30.00
N LEU A 643 -19.90 -14.57 -30.44
CA LEU A 643 -19.21 -15.59 -29.66
C LEU A 643 -17.72 -15.57 -30.00
N GLY A 644 -16.86 -15.75 -29.01
CA GLY A 644 -15.41 -15.80 -29.17
C GLY A 644 -14.80 -16.94 -28.34
N TYR A 645 -13.95 -17.76 -28.95
CA TYR A 645 -13.30 -18.89 -28.28
C TYR A 645 -11.80 -18.95 -28.61
N PRO A 646 -10.92 -19.06 -27.61
CA PRO A 646 -9.48 -19.22 -27.83
C PRO A 646 -9.20 -20.64 -28.35
N LEU A 647 -8.94 -20.78 -29.65
CA LEU A 647 -8.73 -22.08 -30.30
C LEU A 647 -7.36 -22.66 -30.00
N ILE A 648 -6.32 -21.82 -30.06
CA ILE A 648 -4.91 -22.15 -29.83
C ILE A 648 -4.26 -20.96 -29.12
N GLU A 649 -3.11 -21.14 -28.48
CA GLU A 649 -2.34 -20.02 -27.93
C GLU A 649 -2.19 -18.90 -28.98
N ARG A 650 -2.74 -17.72 -28.66
CA ARG A 650 -2.74 -16.50 -29.50
C ARG A 650 -3.64 -16.52 -30.75
N ILE A 651 -4.48 -17.54 -30.95
CA ILE A 651 -5.49 -17.58 -32.02
C ILE A 651 -6.88 -17.67 -31.41
N VAL A 652 -7.72 -16.67 -31.70
CA VAL A 652 -9.10 -16.62 -31.24
C VAL A 652 -10.02 -16.69 -32.45
N GLY A 653 -11.01 -17.58 -32.39
CA GLY A 653 -12.09 -17.66 -33.37
C GLY A 653 -13.32 -16.94 -32.88
N TYR A 654 -13.98 -16.21 -33.78
CA TYR A 654 -15.20 -15.48 -33.51
C TYR A 654 -16.32 -15.88 -34.48
N LEU A 655 -17.53 -16.02 -33.95
CA LEU A 655 -18.76 -16.20 -34.69
C LEU A 655 -19.72 -15.07 -34.31
N GLY A 656 -19.95 -14.15 -35.23
CA GLY A 656 -20.89 -13.04 -35.06
C GLY A 656 -22.15 -13.25 -35.88
N TYR A 657 -23.31 -12.95 -35.32
CA TYR A 657 -24.56 -12.72 -36.04
C TYR A 657 -24.96 -11.26 -35.84
N LYS A 658 -25.35 -10.60 -36.92
CA LYS A 658 -25.85 -9.23 -36.90
C LYS A 658 -27.13 -9.13 -37.70
N TYR A 659 -28.09 -8.40 -37.16
CA TYR A 659 -29.27 -7.95 -37.87
C TYR A 659 -29.29 -6.43 -37.82
N TYR A 660 -29.37 -5.77 -38.96
CA TYR A 660 -29.44 -4.32 -39.03
C TYR A 660 -30.34 -3.85 -40.16
N ILE A 661 -30.87 -2.65 -40.01
CA ILE A 661 -31.65 -1.93 -41.02
C ILE A 661 -30.88 -0.65 -41.31
N ASP A 662 -30.54 -0.46 -42.59
CA ASP A 662 -29.98 0.79 -43.11
C ASP A 662 -31.08 1.59 -43.78
N ASP A 663 -31.37 2.79 -43.28
CA ASP A 663 -32.25 3.76 -43.93
C ASP A 663 -31.39 4.79 -44.66
N ILE A 664 -31.41 4.73 -46.00
CA ILE A 664 -30.74 5.71 -46.86
C ILE A 664 -31.72 6.84 -47.16
N ARG A 665 -31.44 8.02 -46.62
CA ARG A 665 -32.33 9.20 -46.71
C ARG A 665 -31.57 10.45 -47.13
N GLU A 666 -32.31 11.51 -47.41
CA GLU A 666 -31.76 12.82 -47.82
C GLU A 666 -30.89 12.72 -49.10
N VAL A 667 -31.28 11.85 -50.02
CA VAL A 667 -30.54 11.59 -51.26
C VAL A 667 -30.61 12.79 -52.19
N SER A 668 -29.44 13.31 -52.56
CA SER A 668 -29.29 14.45 -53.45
C SER A 668 -29.75 14.11 -54.89
N PRO A 669 -30.42 15.03 -55.60
CA PRO A 669 -30.81 14.81 -57.00
C PRO A 669 -29.62 14.53 -57.95
N ILE A 670 -28.41 14.94 -57.57
CA ILE A 670 -27.16 14.69 -58.32
C ILE A 670 -26.39 13.46 -57.83
N ALA A 671 -26.93 12.73 -56.84
CA ALA A 671 -26.37 11.45 -56.42
C ALA A 671 -26.40 10.43 -57.57
N THR A 672 -25.57 9.40 -57.45
CA THR A 672 -25.48 8.34 -58.45
C THR A 672 -26.77 7.52 -58.52
N ASP A 673 -27.10 6.96 -59.69
CA ASP A 673 -28.29 6.12 -59.84
C ASP A 673 -28.24 4.89 -58.91
N TYR A 674 -27.04 4.40 -58.61
CA TYR A 674 -26.81 3.32 -57.65
C TYR A 674 -27.26 3.71 -56.23
N VAL A 675 -26.91 4.91 -55.76
CA VAL A 675 -27.35 5.41 -54.44
C VAL A 675 -28.85 5.68 -54.44
N LYS A 676 -29.39 6.27 -55.50
CA LYS A 676 -30.83 6.55 -55.63
C LYS A 676 -31.70 5.28 -55.64
N ALA A 677 -31.20 4.21 -56.27
CA ALA A 677 -31.91 2.92 -56.31
C ALA A 677 -32.06 2.28 -54.92
N GLN A 678 -31.23 2.67 -53.96
CA GLN A 678 -31.23 2.15 -52.60
C GLN A 678 -31.84 3.11 -51.57
N GLU A 679 -32.50 4.19 -52.01
CA GLU A 679 -33.21 5.10 -51.10
C GLU A 679 -34.32 4.36 -50.33
N GLY A 680 -34.35 4.55 -49.01
CA GLY A 680 -35.25 3.87 -48.07
C GLY A 680 -34.56 2.80 -47.22
N GLU A 681 -35.36 1.92 -46.61
CA GLU A 681 -34.90 0.91 -45.66
C GLU A 681 -34.44 -0.37 -46.37
N THR A 682 -33.23 -0.85 -46.03
CA THR A 682 -32.69 -2.16 -46.43
C THR A 682 -32.35 -2.96 -45.19
N SER A 683 -32.98 -4.13 -45.02
CA SER A 683 -32.68 -5.06 -43.93
C SER A 683 -31.55 -6.02 -44.29
N SER A 684 -30.68 -6.33 -43.32
CA SER A 684 -29.53 -7.21 -43.51
C SER A 684 -29.34 -8.14 -42.31
N SER A 685 -29.45 -9.45 -42.56
CA SER A 685 -29.09 -10.50 -41.62
C SER A 685 -27.76 -11.13 -42.03
N ALA A 686 -26.71 -10.98 -41.22
CA ALA A 686 -25.36 -11.39 -41.58
C ALA A 686 -24.68 -12.25 -40.50
N VAL A 687 -24.09 -13.37 -40.92
CA VAL A 687 -23.20 -14.20 -40.08
C VAL A 687 -21.75 -13.96 -40.49
N THR A 688 -20.89 -13.68 -39.51
CA THR A 688 -19.45 -13.47 -39.70
C THR A 688 -18.64 -14.51 -38.93
N LEU A 689 -17.79 -15.25 -39.63
CA LEU A 689 -16.74 -16.07 -39.04
C LEU A 689 -15.41 -15.29 -39.14
N SER A 690 -14.66 -15.19 -38.04
CA SER A 690 -13.36 -14.50 -38.02
C SER A 690 -12.32 -15.27 -37.22
N LEU A 691 -11.09 -15.30 -37.71
CA LEU A 691 -9.92 -15.83 -37.01
C LEU A 691 -8.91 -14.70 -36.82
N ILE A 692 -8.51 -14.47 -35.57
CA ILE A 692 -7.56 -13.42 -35.21
C ILE A 692 -6.35 -14.04 -34.52
N ARG A 693 -5.16 -13.76 -35.04
CA ARG A 693 -3.87 -14.05 -34.40
C ARG A 693 -3.16 -12.78 -34.01
N ASP A 694 -2.92 -12.57 -32.72
CA ASP A 694 -2.23 -11.38 -32.22
C ASP A 694 -1.00 -11.76 -31.38
N THR A 695 0.15 -11.21 -31.77
CA THR A 695 1.45 -11.40 -31.10
C THR A 695 2.12 -10.07 -30.79
N THR A 696 1.39 -8.97 -30.93
CA THR A 696 1.90 -7.63 -30.67
C THR A 696 2.20 -7.44 -29.18
N ASN A 697 3.22 -6.63 -28.90
CA ASN A 697 3.67 -6.39 -27.53
C ASN A 697 2.93 -5.26 -26.80
N ASP A 698 2.24 -4.41 -27.53
CA ASP A 698 1.45 -3.29 -27.02
C ASP A 698 0.21 -3.13 -27.90
N TYR A 699 -0.95 -2.84 -27.30
CA TYR A 699 -2.22 -2.75 -28.03
C TYR A 699 -2.38 -1.42 -28.79
N ILE A 700 -1.81 -0.32 -28.30
CA ILE A 700 -2.05 1.04 -28.83
C ILE A 700 -0.94 1.43 -29.82
N PHE A 701 0.32 1.22 -29.45
CA PHE A 701 1.48 1.48 -30.31
C PHE A 701 2.43 0.27 -30.32
N PRO A 702 2.05 -0.82 -31.01
CA PRO A 702 2.91 -1.98 -31.20
C PRO A 702 4.29 -1.57 -31.72
N SER A 703 5.34 -2.14 -31.13
CA SER A 703 6.74 -1.98 -31.60
C SER A 703 7.35 -3.29 -32.10
N LYS A 704 6.73 -4.42 -31.76
CA LYS A 704 7.16 -5.76 -32.16
C LYS A 704 5.97 -6.70 -32.29
N GLY A 705 6.01 -7.58 -33.28
CA GLY A 705 5.07 -8.68 -33.45
C GLY A 705 4.15 -8.49 -34.64
N THR A 706 3.17 -9.38 -34.78
CA THR A 706 2.23 -9.41 -35.89
C THR A 706 0.79 -9.55 -35.41
N LYS A 707 -0.15 -8.89 -36.10
CA LYS A 707 -1.59 -9.09 -35.98
C LYS A 707 -2.14 -9.50 -37.34
N ALA A 708 -2.78 -10.67 -37.40
CA ALA A 708 -3.39 -11.20 -38.62
C ALA A 708 -4.86 -11.50 -38.37
N THR A 709 -5.72 -11.12 -39.31
CA THR A 709 -7.16 -11.37 -39.26
C THR A 709 -7.63 -11.92 -40.59
N VAL A 710 -8.46 -12.96 -40.56
CA VAL A 710 -9.19 -13.47 -41.72
C VAL A 710 -10.66 -13.56 -41.34
N SER A 711 -11.55 -13.09 -42.20
CA SER A 711 -12.99 -13.09 -41.95
C SER A 711 -13.80 -13.44 -43.19
N VAL A 712 -14.92 -14.12 -42.97
CA VAL A 712 -15.96 -14.37 -43.99
C VAL A 712 -17.29 -13.95 -43.40
N THR A 713 -18.00 -13.06 -44.08
CA THR A 713 -19.34 -12.60 -43.72
C THR A 713 -20.31 -13.02 -44.82
N HIS A 714 -21.39 -13.70 -44.47
CA HIS A 714 -22.47 -14.06 -45.38
C HIS A 714 -23.75 -13.38 -44.92
N ALA A 715 -24.43 -12.67 -45.83
CA ALA A 715 -25.69 -12.00 -45.59
C ALA A 715 -26.76 -12.50 -46.56
N GLY A 716 -28.01 -12.58 -46.10
CA GLY A 716 -29.16 -12.99 -46.92
C GLY A 716 -29.33 -14.50 -47.06
N GLY A 717 -30.02 -14.92 -48.13
CA GLY A 717 -30.30 -16.32 -48.44
C GLY A 717 -31.05 -17.03 -47.30
N PRO A 718 -30.46 -18.04 -46.63
CA PRO A 718 -31.11 -18.74 -45.51
C PRO A 718 -31.26 -17.87 -44.24
N LEU A 719 -30.61 -16.70 -44.18
CA LEU A 719 -30.71 -15.75 -43.07
C LEU A 719 -31.83 -14.71 -43.26
N GLU A 720 -32.52 -14.74 -44.42
CA GLU A 720 -33.49 -13.74 -44.85
C GLU A 720 -32.89 -12.30 -44.89
N GLY A 721 -33.72 -11.29 -45.13
CA GLY A 721 -33.30 -9.90 -45.34
C GLY A 721 -33.14 -9.53 -46.82
N ASP A 722 -33.03 -8.23 -47.09
CA ASP A 722 -33.02 -7.66 -48.44
C ASP A 722 -31.64 -7.75 -49.10
N ALA A 723 -30.57 -7.71 -48.32
CA ALA A 723 -29.19 -7.82 -48.81
C ALA A 723 -28.75 -9.29 -48.95
N ASN A 724 -28.14 -9.66 -50.09
CA ASN A 724 -27.64 -11.00 -50.34
C ASN A 724 -26.20 -10.99 -50.89
N TYR A 725 -25.21 -11.20 -50.03
CA TYR A 725 -23.79 -11.13 -50.40
C TYR A 725 -22.89 -11.99 -49.52
N THR A 726 -21.69 -12.30 -50.01
CA THR A 726 -20.60 -12.86 -49.21
C THR A 726 -19.36 -11.98 -49.29
N GLN A 727 -18.86 -11.54 -48.14
CA GLN A 727 -17.68 -10.71 -48.01
C GLN A 727 -16.53 -11.49 -47.39
N TYR A 728 -15.37 -11.46 -48.06
CA TYR A 728 -14.12 -12.04 -47.64
C TYR A 728 -13.14 -10.93 -47.27
N GLY A 729 -12.50 -11.02 -46.11
CA GLY A 729 -11.54 -10.04 -45.64
C GLY A 729 -10.28 -10.70 -45.09
N ALA A 730 -9.12 -10.10 -45.36
CA ALA A 730 -7.86 -10.49 -44.73
C ALA A 730 -7.00 -9.26 -44.42
N SER A 731 -6.30 -9.29 -43.29
CA SER A 731 -5.32 -8.26 -42.93
C SER A 731 -4.11 -8.83 -42.21
N LEU A 732 -2.97 -8.20 -42.42
CA LEU A 732 -1.70 -8.53 -41.77
C LEU A 732 -0.97 -7.24 -41.41
N PHE A 733 -0.78 -6.98 -40.12
CA PHE A 733 0.05 -5.90 -39.61
C PHE A 733 1.28 -6.48 -38.95
N ALA A 734 2.47 -6.08 -39.39
CA ALA A 734 3.75 -6.56 -38.89
C ALA A 734 4.61 -5.38 -38.41
N TYR A 735 5.20 -5.53 -37.22
CA TYR A 735 6.00 -4.52 -36.54
C TYR A 735 7.37 -5.09 -36.20
N PHE A 736 8.41 -4.40 -36.65
CA PHE A 736 9.81 -4.81 -36.53
C PHE A 736 10.59 -3.73 -35.78
N PRO A 737 11.13 -4.02 -34.58
CA PRO A 737 12.00 -3.10 -33.89
C PRO A 737 13.36 -3.06 -34.58
N LEU A 738 13.85 -1.85 -34.85
CA LEU A 738 15.15 -1.54 -35.42
C LEU A 738 16.04 -0.87 -34.34
N PRO A 739 17.35 -0.71 -34.57
CA PRO A 739 18.23 0.02 -33.65
C PRO A 739 17.72 1.43 -33.33
N LEU A 740 18.12 1.97 -32.16
CA LEU A 740 17.72 3.31 -31.68
C LEU A 740 16.23 3.46 -31.34
N ASP A 741 15.56 2.36 -30.98
CA ASP A 741 14.11 2.29 -30.69
C ASP A 741 13.21 2.71 -31.86
N VAL A 742 13.74 2.66 -33.09
CA VAL A 742 12.98 2.89 -34.32
C VAL A 742 12.12 1.66 -34.60
N VAL A 743 10.89 1.86 -35.08
CA VAL A 743 9.98 0.77 -35.48
C VAL A 743 9.66 0.88 -36.95
N PHE A 744 9.90 -0.19 -37.69
CA PHE A 744 9.39 -0.37 -39.04
C PHE A 744 8.08 -1.15 -38.99
N ALA A 745 7.02 -0.62 -39.58
CA ALA A 745 5.73 -1.30 -39.66
C ALA A 745 5.28 -1.47 -41.11
N ALA A 746 4.77 -2.65 -41.43
CA ALA A 746 4.16 -2.96 -42.72
C ALA A 746 2.75 -3.50 -42.47
N LYS A 747 1.74 -2.89 -43.09
CA LYS A 747 0.33 -3.21 -42.90
C LYS A 747 -0.31 -3.49 -44.25
N GLY A 748 -0.99 -4.62 -44.38
CA GLY A 748 -1.75 -5.00 -45.57
C GLY A 748 -3.20 -5.32 -45.22
N ARG A 749 -4.13 -4.92 -46.09
CA ARG A 749 -5.55 -5.31 -46.05
C ARG A 749 -6.02 -5.63 -47.45
N ILE A 750 -6.84 -6.66 -47.58
CA ILE A 750 -7.51 -7.05 -48.81
C ILE A 750 -8.95 -7.45 -48.49
N GLY A 751 -9.88 -7.11 -49.37
CA GLY A 751 -11.30 -7.42 -49.21
C GLY A 751 -11.98 -7.68 -50.55
N TYR A 752 -12.90 -8.63 -50.58
CA TYR A 752 -13.69 -8.99 -51.76
C TYR A 752 -15.14 -9.26 -51.35
N ILE A 753 -16.10 -8.67 -52.04
CA ILE A 753 -17.53 -8.85 -51.84
C ILE A 753 -18.11 -9.47 -53.11
N GLN A 754 -18.84 -10.56 -52.93
CA GLN A 754 -19.54 -11.27 -53.97
C GLN A 754 -21.04 -11.13 -53.74
N ASP A 755 -21.77 -10.52 -54.68
CA ASP A 755 -23.23 -10.50 -54.69
C ASP A 755 -23.79 -11.89 -55.03
N HIS A 756 -25.04 -12.14 -54.63
CA HIS A 756 -25.76 -13.37 -54.92
C HIS A 756 -27.12 -13.03 -55.51
N GLU A 757 -27.58 -13.87 -56.45
CA GLU A 757 -28.93 -13.77 -57.05
C GLU A 757 -29.22 -12.44 -57.78
N GLY A 758 -28.18 -11.69 -58.15
CA GLY A 758 -28.34 -10.38 -58.81
C GLY A 758 -28.85 -9.28 -57.89
N VAL A 759 -28.83 -9.49 -56.57
CA VAL A 759 -29.14 -8.47 -55.57
C VAL A 759 -27.94 -7.53 -55.46
N GLU A 760 -28.17 -6.23 -55.66
CA GLU A 760 -27.11 -5.23 -55.55
C GLU A 760 -26.57 -5.13 -54.11
N ILE A 761 -25.26 -4.90 -53.97
CA ILE A 761 -24.63 -4.79 -52.66
C ILE A 761 -25.01 -3.44 -52.03
N PRO A 762 -25.50 -3.40 -50.77
CA PRO A 762 -25.82 -2.15 -50.11
C PRO A 762 -24.62 -1.19 -50.08
N VAL A 763 -24.84 0.10 -50.35
CA VAL A 763 -23.79 1.12 -50.37
C VAL A 763 -23.03 1.18 -49.04
N SER A 764 -23.70 0.92 -47.92
CA SER A 764 -23.11 0.83 -46.58
C SER A 764 -22.06 -0.28 -46.42
N ASN A 765 -22.12 -1.32 -47.26
CA ASN A 765 -21.21 -2.47 -47.23
C ASN A 765 -20.04 -2.37 -48.22
N ARG A 766 -20.09 -1.44 -49.17
CA ARG A 766 -19.04 -1.27 -50.19
C ARG A 766 -17.78 -0.66 -49.59
N TYR A 767 -16.63 -0.99 -50.16
CA TYR A 767 -15.35 -0.50 -49.67
C TYR A 767 -15.03 0.91 -50.17
N VAL A 768 -15.03 1.87 -49.23
CA VAL A 768 -14.51 3.22 -49.44
C VAL A 768 -13.21 3.37 -48.65
N LEU A 769 -12.14 3.78 -49.32
CA LEU A 769 -10.83 4.05 -48.72
C LEU A 769 -10.62 5.55 -48.53
N GLY A 770 -9.55 5.95 -47.85
CA GLY A 770 -9.23 7.34 -47.47
C GLY A 770 -9.11 7.56 -45.95
N GLY A 771 -8.50 8.68 -45.57
CA GLY A 771 -8.33 9.11 -44.19
C GLY A 771 -7.22 8.40 -43.40
N ILE A 772 -7.10 8.78 -42.13
CA ILE A 772 -5.96 8.44 -41.25
C ILE A 772 -5.72 6.94 -41.00
N ASN A 773 -6.72 6.10 -41.29
CA ASN A 773 -6.73 4.66 -41.03
C ASN A 773 -6.54 3.80 -42.28
N SER A 774 -6.51 4.39 -43.48
CA SER A 774 -6.25 3.66 -44.73
C SER A 774 -5.23 4.39 -45.61
N LEU A 775 -5.64 5.32 -46.47
CA LEU A 775 -4.78 6.10 -47.35
C LEU A 775 -4.73 7.56 -46.89
N ARG A 776 -3.68 7.93 -46.14
CA ARG A 776 -3.54 9.30 -45.62
C ARG A 776 -3.32 10.30 -46.75
N GLY A 777 -3.92 11.48 -46.62
CA GLY A 777 -3.87 12.52 -47.65
C GLY A 777 -5.05 12.48 -48.63
N PHE A 778 -5.76 11.35 -48.73
CA PHE A 778 -7.00 11.25 -49.52
C PHE A 778 -8.23 11.35 -48.62
N ARG A 779 -9.28 12.04 -49.08
CA ARG A 779 -10.58 12.09 -48.38
C ARG A 779 -11.37 10.80 -48.61
N TYR A 780 -11.61 10.46 -49.87
CA TYR A 780 -12.25 9.23 -50.31
C TYR A 780 -11.52 8.64 -51.53
N VAL A 781 -11.39 7.32 -51.60
CA VAL A 781 -10.81 6.57 -52.72
C VAL A 781 -11.68 5.37 -53.02
N GLY A 782 -12.11 5.28 -54.27
CA GLY A 782 -12.89 4.17 -54.81
C GLY A 782 -13.59 4.56 -56.11
N PRO A 783 -14.41 3.67 -56.67
CA PRO A 783 -15.14 3.90 -57.90
C PRO A 783 -16.12 5.07 -57.76
N THR A 784 -16.16 5.92 -58.80
CA THR A 784 -17.09 7.04 -58.93
C THR A 784 -18.01 6.81 -60.13
N ASN A 785 -19.15 7.51 -60.17
CA ASN A 785 -19.94 7.57 -61.40
C ASN A 785 -19.45 8.72 -62.30
N GLY A 786 -19.49 8.52 -63.61
CA GLY A 786 -18.97 9.49 -64.58
C GLY A 786 -19.64 10.86 -64.45
N GLY A 787 -18.85 11.90 -64.17
CA GLY A 787 -19.32 13.29 -64.10
C GLY A 787 -19.59 13.85 -62.69
N THR A 788 -19.53 13.02 -61.63
CA THR A 788 -19.63 13.49 -60.23
C THR A 788 -18.35 13.18 -59.43
N SER A 789 -18.16 13.86 -58.31
CA SER A 789 -17.11 13.56 -57.32
C SER A 789 -17.55 12.54 -56.26
N ASP A 790 -18.68 11.85 -56.49
CA ASP A 790 -19.28 10.93 -55.52
C ASP A 790 -18.61 9.54 -55.60
N VAL A 791 -18.10 9.06 -54.47
CA VAL A 791 -17.43 7.75 -54.37
C VAL A 791 -18.45 6.73 -53.84
N ILE A 792 -18.88 5.82 -54.72
CA ILE A 792 -19.84 4.75 -54.39
C ILE A 792 -19.16 3.64 -53.57
N GLY A 793 -17.84 3.53 -53.68
CA GLY A 793 -17.07 2.43 -53.09
C GLY A 793 -17.12 1.18 -53.97
N GLY A 794 -16.19 0.25 -53.73
CA GLY A 794 -15.96 -0.93 -54.57
C GLY A 794 -16.28 -2.25 -53.89
N THR A 795 -16.35 -3.31 -54.68
CA THR A 795 -16.53 -4.71 -54.24
C THR A 795 -15.20 -5.37 -53.86
N ASN A 796 -14.08 -4.87 -54.40
CA ASN A 796 -12.73 -5.31 -54.09
C ASN A 796 -11.96 -4.14 -53.48
N MET A 797 -11.12 -4.39 -52.48
CA MET A 797 -10.20 -3.38 -51.97
C MET A 797 -8.83 -3.96 -51.65
N MET A 798 -7.80 -3.14 -51.83
CA MET A 798 -6.45 -3.43 -51.34
C MET A 798 -5.84 -2.18 -50.73
N VAL A 799 -5.21 -2.33 -49.56
CA VAL A 799 -4.45 -1.27 -48.88
C VAL A 799 -3.13 -1.82 -48.39
N PHE A 800 -2.07 -1.08 -48.62
CA PHE A 800 -0.73 -1.33 -48.14
C PHE A 800 -0.15 -0.05 -47.52
N ASN A 801 0.29 -0.13 -46.26
CA ASN A 801 0.92 0.97 -45.55
C ASN A 801 2.28 0.55 -45.03
N VAL A 802 3.30 1.38 -45.27
CA VAL A 802 4.63 1.26 -44.71
C VAL A 802 4.87 2.46 -43.81
N GLU A 803 5.30 2.22 -42.57
CA GLU A 803 5.59 3.27 -41.60
C GLU A 803 6.98 3.09 -40.98
N LEU A 804 7.68 4.20 -40.77
CA LEU A 804 8.88 4.29 -39.95
C LEU A 804 8.57 5.21 -38.77
N VAL A 805 8.60 4.66 -37.55
CA VAL A 805 8.26 5.39 -36.33
C VAL A 805 9.53 5.58 -35.51
N LEU A 806 9.89 6.83 -35.24
CA LEU A 806 11.09 7.22 -34.52
C LEU A 806 10.73 7.84 -33.15
N PRO A 807 11.46 7.54 -32.07
CA PRO A 807 11.28 8.26 -30.82
C PRO A 807 11.75 9.72 -30.99
N PHE A 808 10.95 10.68 -30.53
CA PHE A 808 11.32 12.10 -30.56
C PHE A 808 11.63 12.62 -29.17
N ILE A 809 10.68 12.53 -28.24
CA ILE A 809 10.86 12.86 -26.82
C ILE A 809 10.45 11.64 -26.02
N LYS A 810 11.44 10.89 -25.52
CA LYS A 810 11.20 9.60 -24.86
C LYS A 810 10.48 9.78 -23.54
N GLU A 811 10.80 10.82 -22.76
CA GLU A 811 10.16 11.05 -21.45
C GLU A 811 8.66 11.36 -21.57
N SER A 812 8.22 11.97 -22.68
CA SER A 812 6.81 12.32 -22.93
C SER A 812 6.08 11.34 -23.85
N GLY A 813 6.75 10.28 -24.32
CA GLY A 813 6.16 9.28 -25.22
C GLY A 813 5.85 9.80 -26.62
N MET A 814 6.46 10.90 -27.07
CA MET A 814 6.26 11.47 -28.40
C MET A 814 7.12 10.75 -29.45
N LYS A 815 6.50 10.43 -30.59
CA LYS A 815 7.11 9.74 -31.72
C LYS A 815 6.89 10.53 -33.01
N LEU A 816 7.89 10.54 -33.88
CA LEU A 816 7.74 10.98 -35.27
C LEU A 816 7.39 9.77 -36.13
N VAL A 817 6.56 9.96 -37.14
CA VAL A 817 6.25 8.93 -38.13
C VAL A 817 6.53 9.47 -39.53
N ALA A 818 7.16 8.66 -40.36
CA ALA A 818 7.17 8.82 -41.81
C ALA A 818 6.44 7.62 -42.42
N PHE A 819 5.68 7.82 -43.50
CA PHE A 819 4.89 6.75 -44.08
C PHE A 819 4.78 6.84 -45.60
N TYR A 820 4.47 5.69 -46.19
CA TYR A 820 4.05 5.51 -47.58
C TYR A 820 2.79 4.65 -47.58
N ASP A 821 1.74 5.13 -48.24
CA ASP A 821 0.46 4.45 -48.36
C ASP A 821 0.18 4.17 -49.84
N ALA A 822 -0.34 2.99 -50.15
CA ALA A 822 -0.77 2.61 -51.50
C ALA A 822 -2.03 1.75 -51.41
N GLY A 823 -3.03 1.99 -52.25
CA GLY A 823 -4.26 1.21 -52.24
C GLY A 823 -5.32 1.76 -53.17
N ASN A 824 -6.34 0.98 -53.44
CA ASN A 824 -7.54 1.41 -54.14
C ASN A 824 -8.70 0.41 -53.90
N SER A 825 -9.88 0.78 -54.38
CA SER A 825 -11.12 0.00 -54.35
C SER A 825 -11.73 -0.07 -55.75
N TRP A 826 -12.31 -1.21 -56.13
CA TRP A 826 -12.78 -1.50 -57.50
C TRP A 826 -14.06 -2.35 -57.52
N ASP A 827 -14.85 -2.26 -58.60
CA ASP A 827 -16.12 -2.99 -58.74
C ASP A 827 -15.99 -4.41 -59.31
N ASN A 828 -14.87 -4.73 -59.95
CA ASN A 828 -14.73 -6.00 -60.67
C ASN A 828 -13.51 -6.81 -60.23
N LYS A 829 -12.31 -6.39 -60.66
CA LYS A 829 -11.06 -7.11 -60.42
C LYS A 829 -10.05 -6.19 -59.74
N TYR A 830 -9.14 -6.78 -58.99
CA TYR A 830 -7.94 -6.08 -58.52
C TYR A 830 -7.13 -5.57 -59.71
N ASP A 831 -6.79 -4.29 -59.69
CA ASP A 831 -5.89 -3.68 -60.67
C ASP A 831 -4.69 -3.04 -59.96
N MET A 832 -3.56 -3.75 -59.92
CA MET A 832 -2.35 -3.25 -59.27
C MET A 832 -1.72 -2.06 -60.01
N GLY A 833 -2.14 -1.77 -61.25
CA GLY A 833 -1.69 -0.61 -62.01
C GLY A 833 -2.41 0.68 -61.62
N ASP A 834 -3.58 0.57 -60.97
CA ASP A 834 -4.45 1.68 -60.58
C ASP A 834 -4.44 1.88 -59.05
N LEU A 835 -3.26 1.85 -58.44
CA LEU A 835 -3.10 2.08 -57.00
C LEU A 835 -2.88 3.57 -56.72
N ARG A 836 -3.75 4.16 -55.90
CA ARG A 836 -3.55 5.50 -55.35
C ARG A 836 -2.44 5.47 -54.31
N GLN A 837 -1.53 6.44 -54.39
CA GLN A 837 -0.31 6.46 -53.58
C GLN A 837 -0.14 7.80 -52.87
N SER A 838 0.33 7.75 -51.62
CA SER A 838 0.72 8.94 -50.87
C SER A 838 1.95 8.69 -50.00
N VAL A 839 2.66 9.76 -49.69
CA VAL A 839 3.78 9.78 -48.73
C VAL A 839 3.56 10.87 -47.72
N GLY A 840 4.04 10.70 -46.51
CA GLY A 840 3.83 11.70 -45.49
C GLY A 840 4.65 11.55 -44.25
N ALA A 841 4.43 12.49 -43.34
CA ALA A 841 5.07 12.51 -42.05
C ALA A 841 4.14 13.11 -40.99
N GLY A 842 4.41 12.80 -39.72
CA GLY A 842 3.59 13.26 -38.63
C GLY A 842 4.18 13.02 -37.25
N ILE A 843 3.39 13.38 -36.25
CA ILE A 843 3.70 13.19 -34.83
C ILE A 843 2.61 12.31 -34.22
N ARG A 844 3.04 11.34 -33.40
CA ARG A 844 2.19 10.54 -32.53
C ARG A 844 2.56 10.83 -31.09
N TRP A 845 1.59 11.12 -30.23
CA TRP A 845 1.84 11.44 -28.83
C TRP A 845 0.85 10.74 -27.93
N TYR A 846 1.36 10.01 -26.93
CA TYR A 846 0.54 9.52 -25.83
C TYR A 846 0.38 10.61 -24.78
N SER A 847 -0.62 11.48 -24.97
CA SER A 847 -0.89 12.59 -24.06
C SER A 847 -1.67 12.12 -22.83
N PRO A 848 -1.72 12.92 -21.75
CA PRO A 848 -2.58 12.64 -20.59
C PRO A 848 -4.07 12.47 -20.94
N ILE A 849 -4.51 13.02 -22.08
CA ILE A 849 -5.90 12.97 -22.56
C ILE A 849 -6.13 11.88 -23.62
N GLY A 850 -5.12 11.04 -23.92
CA GLY A 850 -5.20 9.92 -24.86
C GLY A 850 -4.21 10.00 -26.03
N PRO A 851 -4.23 9.01 -26.94
CA PRO A 851 -3.36 8.98 -28.10
C PRO A 851 -3.75 10.09 -29.09
N LEU A 852 -2.74 10.84 -29.52
CA LEU A 852 -2.84 11.90 -30.51
C LEU A 852 -2.05 11.48 -31.76
N ARG A 853 -2.63 11.71 -32.94
CA ARG A 853 -1.94 11.59 -34.22
C ARG A 853 -2.16 12.89 -34.99
N LEU A 854 -1.10 13.45 -35.56
CA LEU A 854 -1.15 14.55 -36.51
C LEU A 854 -0.22 14.19 -37.66
N GLU A 855 -0.78 13.87 -38.81
CA GLU A 855 -0.08 13.27 -39.94
C GLU A 855 -0.47 14.01 -41.22
N TYR A 856 0.50 14.54 -41.95
CA TYR A 856 0.29 15.14 -43.27
C TYR A 856 0.59 14.11 -44.35
N GLY A 857 -0.39 13.81 -45.21
CA GLY A 857 -0.22 12.96 -46.38
C GLY A 857 -0.18 13.78 -47.67
N HIS A 858 0.88 13.61 -48.46
CA HIS A 858 1.05 14.16 -49.80
C HIS A 858 0.69 13.12 -50.86
N VAL A 859 -0.26 13.44 -51.73
CA VAL A 859 -0.72 12.56 -52.80
C VAL A 859 0.31 12.56 -53.95
N LEU A 860 0.85 11.37 -54.27
CA LEU A 860 1.86 11.19 -55.31
C LEU A 860 1.26 11.06 -56.70
N ASP A 861 0.18 10.30 -56.81
CA ASP A 861 -0.53 10.06 -58.06
C ASP A 861 -1.87 10.79 -58.04
N ARG A 862 -1.97 11.86 -58.83
CA ARG A 862 -3.17 12.70 -58.93
C ARG A 862 -4.04 12.15 -60.05
N GLY A 863 -5.21 11.63 -59.70
CA GLY A 863 -6.22 11.22 -60.67
C GLY A 863 -6.97 12.40 -61.29
N GLU A 864 -7.93 12.06 -62.14
CA GLU A 864 -8.82 13.01 -62.83
C GLU A 864 -10.06 13.40 -61.99
N LEU A 865 -10.13 13.03 -60.70
CA LEU A 865 -11.27 13.34 -59.83
C LEU A 865 -11.12 14.71 -59.16
N ASN A 866 -12.23 15.44 -59.06
CA ASN A 866 -12.29 16.85 -58.62
C ASN A 866 -11.87 17.13 -57.15
N ASP A 867 -11.65 16.10 -56.31
CA ASP A 867 -11.29 16.23 -54.88
C ASP A 867 -9.82 15.83 -54.57
N ASP A 868 -8.97 15.66 -55.59
CA ASP A 868 -7.55 15.36 -55.41
C ASP A 868 -6.76 16.61 -54.99
N SER A 869 -6.92 17.00 -53.72
CA SER A 869 -6.04 17.98 -53.09
C SER A 869 -4.57 17.50 -53.16
N LYS A 870 -3.61 18.42 -53.19
CA LYS A 870 -2.17 18.07 -53.19
C LYS A 870 -1.74 17.27 -51.95
N GLY A 871 -2.57 17.19 -50.93
CA GLY A 871 -2.31 16.52 -49.68
C GLY A 871 -3.14 17.14 -48.55
N ARG A 872 -3.39 16.36 -47.51
CA ARG A 872 -4.27 16.73 -46.39
C ARG A 872 -3.59 16.51 -45.06
N TRP A 873 -3.93 17.37 -44.10
CA TRP A 873 -3.63 17.13 -42.69
C TRP A 873 -4.72 16.22 -42.12
N GLU A 874 -4.28 15.08 -41.62
CA GLU A 874 -5.10 14.15 -40.87
C GLU A 874 -4.70 14.27 -39.39
N PHE A 875 -5.67 14.33 -38.51
CA PHE A 875 -5.40 14.30 -37.07
C PHE A 875 -6.49 13.52 -36.35
N THR A 876 -6.13 12.96 -35.21
CA THR A 876 -7.05 12.29 -34.29
C THR A 876 -6.62 12.56 -32.87
N ILE A 877 -7.58 12.88 -32.01
CA ILE A 877 -7.36 13.13 -30.58
C ILE A 877 -8.24 12.17 -29.77
N GLY A 878 -7.64 11.39 -28.86
CA GLY A 878 -8.37 10.67 -27.81
C GLY A 878 -9.23 9.49 -28.26
N MET A 879 -9.39 9.25 -29.56
CA MET A 879 -10.08 8.07 -30.08
C MET A 879 -9.14 6.85 -30.05
N PRO A 880 -9.48 5.78 -29.32
CA PRO A 880 -8.80 4.51 -29.53
C PRO A 880 -9.12 4.03 -30.97
N MET A 881 -8.08 3.66 -31.71
CA MET A 881 -8.19 3.02 -33.04
C MET A 881 -8.76 1.61 -32.97
#